data_AF-A0A496UR60-F1
#
_entry.id   AF-A0A496UR60-F1
#
_cell.length_a   1.000
_cell.length_b   1.000
_cell.length_c   1.000
_cell.angle_alpha   90.00
_cell.angle_beta   90.00
_cell.angle_gamma   90.00
#
_symmetry.space_group_name_H-M   'P 1'
#
loop_
_entity.id
_entity.type
_entity.pdbx_description
1 polymer ?
#
loop_
_entity_poly.entity_id
_entity_poly.type
_entity_poly.pdbx_seq_one_letter_code
_entity_poly.pdbx_strand_id
1 'polypeptide(L)'
;AEMRLLASRQDPAARLESRDDRRLLPGMSASPGRVMGRAVFETTGHSPESLDGGILIAREIRPADATHLLHAAGIVSTGGAVLSHAALLALQFGKPALVTDAEFCREKRRRKCLRFTTPVYKVDVRRWHGFDVGSRRVVERRRDEIQEGDLIVLDADAGVVQVLGQERDALALHEGFRMLDDAGRRHQALSETADTMEVQALRLRARHILEKALDRLRDPVLGAFAVEEISLGRSFAYVAGEDRILLTSRLLENTTVGDSARERLAGIVRILAERLETSVAIVREAVPTSICLSEILGLRLKVIHAFKALVGAADVLTGCGMDMHIVPDTRRVTGVGIVARERLMTLREDTIDELLDSSGRKGVAYTHRHLLRRIEGFDTVLGSRPSRRSRVLARRRSLARADEASLERASPHQVLVGDACGYELNQFIGWKAANLAELGRLVGEDVVPRWFVVTDRSLDRMLRQMVDDEATLEHGIRQILGRDDLDNSRKSALTRDLWMSIPIPEDLAREVLAAYEHLIGGREDTDVAVRSSSGDEDTETVSRAGEYDTFLHVRGGESVCRHLKLAWAGLWTERALHTREAAGDILQRPGGGVIIQLMVPARASGVMQTVNAPAHDHREVLVNAGLGLGEGVVSGLVATDMITIVKNTNPEDLSLRINYITNDKTTQVVLDKRRGGGTRVVPTLYHQRMRPALEYLELAELVSKALRLERAYGYPLDLEFAVEGVKVWLLQARPIGIHASDLRDTLSHHPLPGDGEGSSESNHAEEAQ
;
A
#
# COMPACT_ATOMS: atom_id res chain seq x y z
N ALA A 1 -25.58 14.40 18.05
CA ALA A 1 -24.19 13.90 17.99
C ALA A 1 -24.06 12.81 16.94
N GLU A 2 -24.86 11.74 16.98
CA GLU A 2 -24.86 10.66 15.98
C GLU A 2 -25.13 11.12 14.53
N MET A 3 -26.05 12.08 14.31
CA MET A 3 -26.23 12.66 12.96
C MET A 3 -25.03 13.47 12.47
N ARG A 4 -24.23 14.10 13.36
CA ARG A 4 -22.98 14.76 12.96
C ARG A 4 -21.91 13.74 12.60
N LEU A 5 -21.89 12.59 13.27
CA LEU A 5 -20.98 11.48 12.99
C LEU A 5 -21.35 10.75 11.67
N LEU A 6 -22.65 10.59 11.40
CA LEU A 6 -23.18 10.09 10.12
C LEU A 6 -22.95 11.09 8.99
N ALA A 7 -23.04 12.40 9.24
CA ALA A 7 -22.68 13.44 8.28
C ALA A 7 -21.17 13.54 8.02
N SER A 8 -20.32 13.14 8.98
CA SER A 8 -18.86 13.08 8.80
C SER A 8 -18.38 11.83 8.06
N ARG A 9 -19.20 10.78 7.99
CA ARG A 9 -18.93 9.63 7.12
C ARG A 9 -19.40 9.98 5.72
N GLN A 10 -18.45 10.39 4.89
CA GLN A 10 -18.67 10.64 3.48
C GLN A 10 -19.16 9.34 2.83
N ASP A 11 -20.42 9.33 2.42
CA ASP A 11 -20.87 8.40 1.38
C ASP A 11 -20.08 8.79 0.11
N PRO A 12 -19.23 7.92 -0.45
CA PRO A 12 -18.54 8.21 -1.71
C PRO A 12 -19.55 8.52 -2.84
N ALA A 13 -20.77 7.98 -2.77
CA ALA A 13 -21.84 8.36 -3.68
C ALA A 13 -22.38 9.78 -3.42
N ALA A 14 -22.24 10.35 -2.22
CA ALA A 14 -22.67 11.72 -1.92
C ALA A 14 -21.85 12.79 -2.67
N ARG A 15 -20.60 12.52 -3.07
CA ARG A 15 -19.78 13.42 -3.91
C ARG A 15 -20.30 13.59 -5.34
N LEU A 16 -21.28 12.78 -5.76
CA LEU A 16 -21.96 12.92 -7.04
C LEU A 16 -22.93 14.10 -6.96
N GLU A 17 -22.41 15.33 -7.13
CA GLU A 17 -23.25 16.47 -7.48
C GLU A 17 -24.04 16.14 -8.75
N SER A 18 -25.34 16.37 -8.68
CA SER A 18 -26.32 16.08 -9.72
C SER A 18 -26.09 16.95 -10.96
N ARG A 19 -25.51 16.40 -12.03
CA ARG A 19 -25.85 16.69 -13.45
C ARG A 19 -25.55 15.46 -14.33
N ASP A 20 -26.46 15.19 -15.25
CA ASP A 20 -26.97 13.85 -15.60
C ASP A 20 -26.31 13.13 -16.82
N ASP A 21 -25.03 13.37 -17.13
CA ASP A 21 -24.38 12.75 -18.32
C ASP A 21 -23.03 12.04 -18.08
N ARG A 22 -22.46 12.08 -16.88
CA ARG A 22 -21.15 11.43 -16.63
C ARG A 22 -21.27 9.90 -16.60
N ARG A 23 -20.40 9.21 -17.33
CA ARG A 23 -20.20 7.75 -17.24
C ARG A 23 -19.24 7.45 -16.09
N LEU A 24 -19.81 7.13 -14.92
CA LEU A 24 -19.05 6.94 -13.68
C LEU A 24 -19.16 5.49 -13.23
N LEU A 25 -18.02 4.81 -13.22
CA LEU A 25 -17.86 3.48 -12.68
C LEU A 25 -17.45 3.60 -11.21
N PRO A 26 -18.33 3.27 -10.26
CA PRO A 26 -17.96 3.26 -8.85
C PRO A 26 -17.06 2.06 -8.53
N GLY A 27 -16.22 2.22 -7.52
CA GLY A 27 -15.55 1.10 -6.88
C GLY A 27 -14.92 1.50 -5.56
N MET A 28 -14.31 0.51 -4.93
CA MET A 28 -13.61 0.66 -3.66
C MET A 28 -12.17 1.06 -3.92
N SER A 29 -11.73 2.13 -3.29
CA SER A 29 -10.32 2.54 -3.35
C SER A 29 -9.43 1.45 -2.77
N ALA A 30 -8.43 1.06 -3.54
CA ALA A 30 -7.38 0.12 -3.14
C ALA A 30 -6.05 0.83 -2.86
N SER A 31 -5.77 1.88 -3.61
CA SER A 31 -4.61 2.75 -3.42
C SER A 31 -5.02 4.16 -3.79
N PRO A 32 -4.74 5.17 -2.94
CA PRO A 32 -5.24 6.53 -3.13
C PRO A 32 -4.58 7.23 -4.32
N GLY A 33 -5.15 8.37 -4.68
CA GLY A 33 -4.67 9.25 -5.74
C GLY A 33 -5.56 9.27 -6.97
N ARG A 34 -5.13 10.10 -7.93
CA ARG A 34 -5.90 10.41 -9.13
C ARG A 34 -4.98 10.46 -10.34
N VAL A 35 -5.39 9.79 -11.41
CA VAL A 35 -4.61 9.70 -12.65
C VAL A 35 -5.52 9.60 -13.86
N MET A 36 -5.07 10.14 -14.98
CA MET A 36 -5.73 10.01 -16.27
C MET A 36 -4.85 9.20 -17.22
N GLY A 37 -5.46 8.31 -17.98
CA GLY A 37 -4.76 7.48 -18.95
C GLY A 37 -5.71 6.75 -19.89
N ARG A 38 -5.16 6.11 -20.91
CA ARG A 38 -5.92 5.22 -21.79
C ARG A 38 -6.18 3.89 -21.08
N ALA A 39 -7.39 3.34 -21.21
CA ALA A 39 -7.74 2.03 -20.72
C ALA A 39 -7.00 0.94 -21.52
N VAL A 40 -6.23 0.10 -20.83
CA VAL A 40 -5.52 -1.06 -21.40
C VAL A 40 -5.97 -2.33 -20.70
N PHE A 41 -6.44 -3.34 -21.43
CA PHE A 41 -7.07 -4.52 -20.82
C PHE A 41 -6.16 -5.75 -20.76
N GLU A 42 -5.97 -6.25 -19.53
CA GLU A 42 -5.11 -7.40 -19.18
C GLU A 42 -3.63 -7.18 -19.57
N THR A 43 -2.71 -7.89 -18.90
CA THR A 43 -1.27 -7.83 -19.21
C THR A 43 -0.88 -8.71 -20.39
N THR A 44 -1.69 -9.73 -20.71
CA THR A 44 -1.37 -10.72 -21.73
C THR A 44 -1.33 -10.09 -23.13
N GLY A 45 -0.17 -10.18 -23.79
CA GLY A 45 0.06 -9.63 -25.13
C GLY A 45 0.62 -8.21 -25.14
N HIS A 46 0.87 -7.63 -23.96
CA HIS A 46 1.48 -6.32 -23.79
C HIS A 46 2.91 -6.47 -23.26
N SER A 47 3.88 -5.74 -23.83
CA SER A 47 5.16 -5.53 -23.15
C SER A 47 4.95 -4.55 -21.98
N PRO A 48 5.76 -4.61 -20.91
CA PRO A 48 5.63 -3.67 -19.79
C PRO A 48 5.59 -2.20 -20.24
N GLU A 49 6.49 -1.80 -21.15
CA GLU A 49 6.62 -0.43 -21.65
C GLU A 49 5.37 0.04 -22.42
N SER A 50 4.60 -0.88 -22.99
CA SER A 50 3.36 -0.53 -23.71
C SER A 50 2.25 0.00 -22.78
N LEU A 51 2.41 -0.12 -21.46
CA LEU A 51 1.50 0.40 -20.44
C LEU A 51 1.86 1.80 -19.95
N ASP A 52 2.96 2.40 -20.42
CA ASP A 52 3.39 3.72 -19.98
C ASP A 52 2.30 4.78 -20.18
N GLY A 53 1.85 5.40 -19.09
CA GLY A 53 0.78 6.39 -19.10
C GLY A 53 -0.64 5.82 -19.27
N GLY A 54 -0.78 4.50 -19.41
CA GLY A 54 -2.06 3.79 -19.48
C GLY A 54 -2.62 3.40 -18.11
N ILE A 55 -3.92 3.16 -18.04
CA ILE A 55 -4.60 2.60 -16.86
C ILE A 55 -4.93 1.13 -17.15
N LEU A 56 -4.32 0.22 -16.39
CA LEU A 56 -4.51 -1.21 -16.55
C LEU A 56 -5.86 -1.63 -15.98
N ILE A 57 -6.68 -2.28 -16.81
CA ILE A 57 -7.95 -2.89 -16.41
C ILE A 57 -7.80 -4.41 -16.45
N ALA A 58 -7.89 -5.07 -15.30
CA ALA A 58 -7.65 -6.51 -15.20
C ALA A 58 -8.73 -7.21 -14.36
N ARG A 59 -8.98 -8.50 -14.66
CA ARG A 59 -9.89 -9.34 -13.86
C ARG A 59 -9.26 -9.76 -12.54
N GLU A 60 -7.98 -10.05 -12.62
CA GLU A 60 -7.12 -10.53 -11.54
C GLU A 60 -5.75 -9.94 -11.84
N ILE A 61 -5.08 -9.44 -10.80
CA ILE A 61 -3.70 -8.96 -10.91
C ILE A 61 -2.86 -9.90 -10.05
N ARG A 62 -1.95 -10.59 -10.72
CA ARG A 62 -1.08 -11.57 -10.09
C ARG A 62 0.23 -10.91 -9.70
N PRO A 63 0.97 -11.47 -8.72
CA PRO A 63 2.32 -11.01 -8.44
C PRO A 63 3.25 -11.03 -9.66
N ALA A 64 2.99 -11.91 -10.64
CA ALA A 64 3.71 -11.96 -11.92
C ALA A 64 3.48 -10.72 -12.81
N ASP A 65 2.39 -9.98 -12.62
CA ASP A 65 2.08 -8.77 -13.37
C ASP A 65 2.83 -7.53 -12.83
N ALA A 66 3.64 -7.67 -11.77
CA ALA A 66 4.30 -6.55 -11.09
C ALA A 66 5.10 -5.65 -12.04
N THR A 67 5.82 -6.22 -13.01
CA THR A 67 6.57 -5.44 -14.01
C THR A 67 5.64 -4.55 -14.85
N HIS A 68 4.49 -5.07 -15.28
CA HIS A 68 3.46 -4.29 -15.98
C HIS A 68 2.86 -3.19 -15.10
N LEU A 69 2.66 -3.46 -13.80
CA LEU A 69 2.13 -2.47 -12.85
C LEU A 69 3.10 -1.29 -12.63
N LEU A 70 4.42 -1.50 -12.72
CA LEU A 70 5.41 -0.43 -12.63
C LEU A 70 5.22 0.62 -13.73
N HIS A 71 4.93 0.16 -14.95
CA HIS A 71 4.71 1.01 -16.12
C HIS A 71 3.30 1.62 -16.18
N ALA A 72 2.29 0.91 -15.66
CA ALA A 72 0.93 1.44 -15.59
C ALA A 72 0.86 2.73 -14.74
N ALA A 73 0.05 3.69 -15.19
CA ALA A 73 -0.22 4.94 -14.48
C ALA A 73 -1.24 4.76 -13.35
N GLY A 74 -2.16 3.80 -13.50
CA GLY A 74 -3.18 3.45 -12.51
C GLY A 74 -3.81 2.09 -12.81
N ILE A 75 -4.59 1.57 -11.86
CA ILE A 75 -5.07 0.19 -11.88
C ILE A 75 -6.57 0.12 -11.58
N VAL A 76 -7.32 -0.64 -12.38
CA VAL A 76 -8.72 -0.99 -12.12
C VAL A 76 -8.85 -2.51 -12.15
N SER A 77 -9.29 -3.11 -11.04
CA SER A 77 -9.51 -4.55 -10.93
C SER A 77 -10.98 -4.87 -10.77
N THR A 78 -11.45 -5.96 -11.39
CA THR A 78 -12.81 -6.50 -11.12
C THR A 78 -12.82 -7.68 -10.15
N GLY A 79 -11.65 -8.09 -9.68
CA GLY A 79 -11.48 -9.23 -8.81
C GLY A 79 -10.61 -8.87 -7.60
N GLY A 80 -10.82 -9.63 -6.54
CA GLY A 80 -10.11 -9.48 -5.29
C GLY A 80 -10.69 -8.44 -4.33
N ALA A 81 -9.90 -8.19 -3.30
CA ALA A 81 -10.21 -7.33 -2.18
C ALA A 81 -9.35 -6.08 -2.20
N VAL A 82 -9.75 -5.05 -1.46
CA VAL A 82 -8.93 -3.86 -1.19
C VAL A 82 -7.60 -4.19 -0.49
N LEU A 83 -7.49 -5.36 0.14
CA LEU A 83 -6.25 -5.89 0.75
C LEU A 83 -5.65 -7.08 -0.02
N SER A 84 -6.02 -7.29 -1.28
CA SER A 84 -5.39 -8.32 -2.13
C SER A 84 -4.01 -7.87 -2.64
N HIS A 85 -3.20 -8.80 -3.16
CA HIS A 85 -1.87 -8.50 -3.75
C HIS A 85 -1.92 -7.35 -4.75
N ALA A 86 -2.96 -7.28 -5.58
CA ALA A 86 -3.17 -6.21 -6.54
C ALA A 86 -3.14 -4.81 -5.90
N ALA A 87 -3.91 -4.67 -4.82
CA ALA A 87 -4.04 -3.43 -4.08
C ALA A 87 -2.75 -3.09 -3.31
N LEU A 88 -2.12 -4.10 -2.72
CA LEU A 88 -0.85 -3.93 -2.00
C LEU A 88 0.28 -3.50 -2.94
N LEU A 89 0.39 -4.10 -4.13
CA LEU A 89 1.38 -3.71 -5.14
C LEU A 89 1.11 -2.29 -5.66
N ALA A 90 -0.16 -1.92 -5.87
CA ALA A 90 -0.51 -0.56 -6.25
C ALA A 90 -0.11 0.47 -5.20
N LEU A 91 -0.41 0.19 -3.92
CA LEU A 91 0.01 1.00 -2.78
C LEU A 91 1.53 1.13 -2.71
N GLN A 92 2.24 0.01 -2.85
CA GLN A 92 3.71 -0.02 -2.82
C GLN A 92 4.33 0.83 -3.94
N PHE A 93 3.78 0.77 -5.15
CA PHE A 93 4.25 1.55 -6.29
C PHE A 93 3.69 2.98 -6.33
N GLY A 94 2.87 3.37 -5.35
CA GLY A 94 2.23 4.69 -5.29
C GLY A 94 1.29 4.96 -6.47
N LYS A 95 0.71 3.91 -7.05
CA LYS A 95 -0.21 3.99 -8.19
C LYS A 95 -1.65 4.03 -7.69
N PRO A 96 -2.51 4.94 -8.17
CA PRO A 96 -3.93 4.91 -7.86
C PRO A 96 -4.56 3.58 -8.29
N ALA A 97 -5.39 2.99 -7.44
CA ALA A 97 -6.05 1.73 -7.72
C ALA A 97 -7.47 1.64 -7.19
N LEU A 98 -8.34 0.96 -7.94
CA LEU A 98 -9.76 0.79 -7.61
C LEU A 98 -10.23 -0.63 -7.93
N VAL A 99 -11.00 -1.21 -7.01
CA VAL A 99 -11.65 -2.52 -7.16
C VAL A 99 -13.14 -2.30 -7.41
N THR A 100 -13.71 -2.91 -8.44
CA THR A 100 -15.10 -2.69 -8.85
C THR A 100 -15.82 -3.98 -9.22
N ASP A 101 -17.15 -4.01 -9.11
CA ASP A 101 -17.97 -5.17 -9.45
C ASP A 101 -18.38 -5.20 -10.95
N ALA A 102 -17.68 -4.44 -11.79
CA ALA A 102 -17.99 -4.38 -13.22
C ALA A 102 -17.65 -5.69 -13.96
N GLU A 103 -18.38 -5.95 -15.04
CA GLU A 103 -18.32 -7.22 -15.76
C GLU A 103 -17.45 -7.11 -17.01
N PHE A 104 -16.45 -7.99 -17.12
CA PHE A 104 -15.69 -8.14 -18.37
C PHE A 104 -16.57 -8.72 -19.48
N CYS A 105 -16.49 -8.10 -20.65
CA CYS A 105 -17.18 -8.51 -21.85
C CYS A 105 -16.26 -8.52 -23.07
N ARG A 106 -16.67 -9.25 -24.11
CA ARG A 106 -16.06 -9.17 -25.45
C ARG A 106 -17.10 -8.72 -26.45
N GLU A 107 -16.78 -7.69 -27.21
CA GLU A 107 -17.64 -7.21 -28.29
C GLU A 107 -17.58 -8.14 -29.51
N LYS A 108 -18.57 -8.02 -30.41
CA LYS A 108 -18.68 -8.81 -31.67
C LYS A 108 -17.44 -8.74 -32.58
N ARG A 109 -16.51 -7.78 -32.36
CA ARG A 109 -15.25 -7.60 -33.12
C ARG A 109 -13.96 -7.93 -32.35
N ARG A 110 -14.02 -8.73 -31.28
CA ARG A 110 -12.89 -9.15 -30.41
C ARG A 110 -12.25 -8.05 -29.53
N ARG A 111 -12.81 -6.84 -29.46
CA ARG A 111 -12.36 -5.83 -28.48
C ARG A 111 -12.83 -6.18 -27.08
N LYS A 112 -11.93 -6.07 -26.09
CA LYS A 112 -12.24 -6.26 -24.66
C LYS A 112 -13.00 -5.03 -24.17
N CYS A 113 -14.00 -5.25 -23.32
CA CYS A 113 -14.79 -4.19 -22.69
C CYS A 113 -15.06 -4.49 -21.22
N LEU A 114 -15.30 -3.43 -20.45
CA LEU A 114 -15.77 -3.50 -19.08
C LEU A 114 -17.15 -2.87 -18.98
N ARG A 115 -18.17 -3.65 -18.66
CA ARG A 115 -19.57 -3.20 -18.56
C ARG A 115 -19.93 -2.92 -17.12
N PHE A 116 -20.60 -1.80 -16.90
CA PHE A 116 -21.09 -1.40 -15.59
C PHE A 116 -22.44 -0.71 -15.66
N THR A 117 -23.06 -0.53 -14.50
CA THR A 117 -24.36 0.12 -14.40
C THR A 117 -24.22 1.40 -13.61
N THR A 118 -24.59 2.53 -14.23
CA THR A 118 -24.62 3.85 -13.60
C THR A 118 -26.04 4.13 -13.11
N PRO A 119 -26.28 4.26 -11.79
CA PRO A 119 -27.56 4.71 -11.28
C PRO A 119 -27.76 6.19 -11.60
N VAL A 120 -28.87 6.50 -12.29
CA VAL A 120 -29.32 7.86 -12.57
C VAL A 120 -30.21 8.30 -11.41
N TYR A 121 -29.86 9.41 -10.76
CA TYR A 121 -30.54 9.89 -9.56
C TYR A 121 -31.34 11.16 -9.83
N LYS A 122 -32.58 11.18 -9.37
CA LYS A 122 -33.31 12.42 -9.14
C LYS A 122 -33.03 12.90 -7.71
N VAL A 123 -32.55 14.13 -7.56
CA VAL A 123 -32.29 14.77 -6.26
C VAL A 123 -33.40 15.76 -5.97
N ASP A 124 -34.18 15.50 -4.92
CA ASP A 124 -35.15 16.47 -4.39
C ASP A 124 -34.54 17.13 -3.16
N VAL A 125 -34.27 18.44 -3.22
CA VAL A 125 -33.75 19.21 -2.09
C VAL A 125 -34.91 19.88 -1.36
N ARG A 126 -35.00 19.69 -0.04
CA ARG A 126 -35.99 20.33 0.82
C ARG A 126 -35.31 20.99 2.01
N ARG A 127 -35.72 22.21 2.33
CA ARG A 127 -35.24 22.88 3.53
C ARG A 127 -35.97 22.33 4.76
N TRP A 128 -35.24 21.77 5.71
CA TRP A 128 -35.77 21.19 6.94
C TRP A 128 -34.96 21.68 8.14
N HIS A 129 -35.61 22.40 9.07
CA HIS A 129 -34.98 23.02 10.25
C HIS A 129 -33.69 23.82 9.95
N GLY A 130 -33.67 24.55 8.83
CA GLY A 130 -32.52 25.37 8.44
C GLY A 130 -31.43 24.62 7.68
N PHE A 131 -31.55 23.31 7.48
CA PHE A 131 -30.67 22.50 6.66
C PHE A 131 -31.31 22.19 5.31
N ASP A 132 -30.52 22.22 4.23
CA ASP A 132 -30.97 21.70 2.94
C ASP A 132 -30.77 20.18 2.93
N VAL A 133 -31.89 19.45 2.98
CA VAL A 133 -31.94 17.99 2.99
C VAL A 133 -32.25 17.51 1.58
N GLY A 134 -31.26 16.91 0.92
CA GLY A 134 -31.42 16.27 -0.38
C GLY A 134 -31.81 14.80 -0.25
N SER A 135 -32.96 14.39 -0.79
CA SER A 135 -33.28 12.98 -1.00
C SER A 135 -32.94 12.56 -2.41
N ARG A 136 -32.16 11.49 -2.57
CA ARG A 136 -31.80 10.93 -3.88
C ARG A 136 -32.61 9.67 -4.15
N ARG A 137 -33.25 9.61 -5.31
CA ARG A 137 -33.97 8.42 -5.76
C ARG A 137 -33.39 7.94 -7.08
N VAL A 138 -33.00 6.66 -7.15
CA VAL A 138 -32.63 6.02 -8.43
C VAL A 138 -33.86 5.98 -9.31
N VAL A 139 -33.80 6.69 -10.44
CA VAL A 139 -34.89 6.74 -11.44
C VAL A 139 -34.62 5.80 -12.61
N GLU A 140 -33.36 5.62 -12.97
CA GLU A 140 -32.92 4.74 -14.05
C GLU A 140 -31.57 4.09 -13.72
N ARG A 141 -31.30 2.95 -14.35
CA ARG A 141 -29.99 2.28 -14.32
C ARG A 141 -29.47 2.18 -15.74
N ARG A 142 -28.59 3.12 -16.12
CA ARG A 142 -27.97 3.15 -17.46
C ARG A 142 -26.85 2.12 -17.51
N ARG A 143 -26.74 1.37 -18.61
CA ARG A 143 -25.60 0.49 -18.86
C ARG A 143 -24.55 1.25 -19.66
N ASP A 144 -23.36 1.34 -19.10
CA ASP A 144 -22.20 1.99 -19.70
C ASP A 144 -21.07 0.97 -19.90
N GLU A 145 -20.15 1.26 -20.82
CA GLU A 145 -19.00 0.41 -21.12
C GLU A 145 -17.72 1.24 -21.22
N ILE A 146 -16.61 0.66 -20.75
CA ILE A 146 -15.24 1.11 -21.02
C ILE A 146 -14.66 0.20 -22.11
N GLN A 147 -14.09 0.79 -23.15
CA GLN A 147 -13.45 0.07 -24.24
C GLN A 147 -11.92 0.24 -24.19
N GLU A 148 -11.21 -0.73 -24.78
CA GLU A 148 -9.76 -0.61 -25.04
C GLU A 148 -9.43 0.72 -25.74
N GLY A 149 -8.51 1.48 -25.15
CA GLY A 149 -8.04 2.78 -25.65
C GLY A 149 -8.87 3.99 -25.23
N ASP A 150 -10.01 3.79 -24.53
CA ASP A 150 -10.80 4.89 -23.98
C ASP A 150 -9.97 5.70 -22.99
N LEU A 151 -10.06 7.02 -23.09
CA LEU A 151 -9.50 7.89 -22.07
C LEU A 151 -10.39 7.83 -20.83
N ILE A 152 -9.78 7.52 -19.70
CA ILE A 152 -10.46 7.45 -18.41
C ILE A 152 -9.68 8.22 -17.36
N VAL A 153 -10.41 8.72 -16.36
CA VAL A 153 -9.87 9.32 -15.15
C VAL A 153 -10.17 8.38 -14.01
N LEU A 154 -9.12 7.79 -13.44
CA LEU A 154 -9.20 7.02 -12.22
C LEU A 154 -8.99 7.97 -11.04
N ASP A 155 -10.04 8.23 -10.29
CA ASP A 155 -10.00 8.98 -9.04
C ASP A 155 -10.27 8.01 -7.87
N ALA A 156 -9.19 7.40 -7.38
CA ALA A 156 -9.26 6.46 -6.28
C ALA A 156 -9.55 7.18 -4.95
N ASP A 157 -9.23 8.48 -4.81
CA ASP A 157 -9.61 9.28 -3.64
C ASP A 157 -11.12 9.52 -3.56
N ALA A 158 -11.81 9.51 -4.72
CA ALA A 158 -13.26 9.59 -4.83
C ALA A 158 -13.94 8.23 -5.03
N GLY A 159 -13.17 7.15 -5.24
CA GLY A 159 -13.72 5.80 -5.46
C GLY A 159 -14.48 5.68 -6.79
N VAL A 160 -14.05 6.42 -7.83
CA VAL A 160 -14.72 6.41 -9.14
C VAL A 160 -13.74 6.39 -10.31
N VAL A 161 -14.18 5.77 -11.41
CA VAL A 161 -13.57 5.93 -12.73
C VAL A 161 -14.52 6.70 -13.62
N GLN A 162 -14.08 7.83 -14.16
CA GLN A 162 -14.84 8.62 -15.13
C GLN A 162 -14.40 8.27 -16.55
N VAL A 163 -15.36 7.91 -17.40
CA VAL A 163 -15.10 7.55 -18.81
C VAL A 163 -15.28 8.77 -19.70
N LEU A 164 -14.17 9.30 -20.22
CA LEU A 164 -14.17 10.41 -21.18
C LEU A 164 -14.31 9.89 -22.63
N GLY A 165 -13.86 8.66 -22.90
CA GLY A 165 -13.99 8.01 -24.21
C GLY A 165 -12.85 8.39 -25.17
N GLN A 166 -13.10 8.35 -26.48
CA GLN A 166 -12.09 8.59 -27.53
C GLN A 166 -12.39 9.85 -28.37
N GLU A 167 -13.13 10.79 -27.79
CA GLU A 167 -13.44 12.03 -28.48
C GLU A 167 -12.19 12.87 -28.71
N ARG A 168 -12.17 13.57 -29.85
CA ARG A 168 -11.00 14.35 -30.28
C ARG A 168 -10.56 15.38 -29.23
N ASP A 169 -11.51 16.07 -28.61
CA ASP A 169 -11.22 17.13 -27.64
C ASP A 169 -10.69 16.56 -26.32
N ALA A 170 -11.25 15.43 -25.86
CA ALA A 170 -10.75 14.70 -24.70
C ALA A 170 -9.30 14.23 -24.89
N LEU A 171 -8.99 13.66 -26.06
CA LEU A 171 -7.64 13.22 -26.41
C LEU A 171 -6.65 14.40 -26.54
N ALA A 172 -7.09 15.52 -27.13
CA ALA A 172 -6.26 16.72 -27.24
C ALA A 172 -5.94 17.33 -25.86
N LEU A 173 -6.91 17.37 -24.95
CA LEU A 173 -6.68 17.78 -23.55
C LEU A 173 -5.67 16.85 -22.87
N HIS A 174 -5.85 15.52 -22.98
CA HIS A 174 -4.92 14.56 -22.38
C HIS A 174 -3.49 14.71 -22.90
N GLU A 175 -3.31 14.77 -24.22
CA GLU A 175 -1.99 14.95 -24.83
C GLU A 175 -1.36 16.29 -24.42
N GLY A 176 -2.14 17.37 -24.44
CA GLY A 176 -1.69 18.69 -24.02
C GLY A 176 -1.24 18.71 -22.56
N PHE A 177 -2.04 18.15 -21.64
CA PHE A 177 -1.70 18.06 -20.22
C PHE A 177 -0.46 17.18 -19.98
N ARG A 178 -0.36 16.03 -20.65
CA ARG A 178 0.80 15.14 -20.54
C ARG A 178 2.09 15.83 -21.01
N MET A 179 2.03 16.56 -22.12
CA MET A 179 3.18 17.30 -22.65
C MET A 179 3.59 18.46 -21.74
N LEU A 180 2.61 19.12 -21.11
CA LEU A 180 2.88 20.23 -20.19
C LEU A 180 3.51 19.73 -18.88
N ASP A 181 3.04 18.60 -18.36
CA ASP A 181 3.65 17.91 -17.21
C ASP A 181 5.08 17.44 -17.51
N ASP A 182 5.30 16.81 -18.67
CA ASP A 182 6.64 16.38 -19.11
C ASP A 182 7.60 17.58 -19.23
N ALA A 183 7.13 18.70 -19.79
CA ALA A 183 7.91 19.93 -19.84
C ALA A 183 8.25 20.47 -18.44
N GLY A 184 7.28 20.48 -17.51
CA GLY A 184 7.50 20.91 -16.13
C GLY A 184 8.52 20.04 -15.39
N ARG A 185 8.39 18.71 -15.51
CA ARG A 185 9.34 17.74 -14.91
C ARG A 185 10.75 17.88 -15.48
N ARG A 186 10.89 18.00 -16.80
CA ARG A 186 12.19 18.25 -17.43
C ARG A 186 12.79 19.57 -16.99
N HIS A 187 11.97 20.62 -16.88
CA HIS A 187 12.43 21.92 -16.40
C HIS A 187 13.04 21.84 -15.00
N GLN A 188 12.37 21.13 -14.08
CA GLN A 188 12.87 20.95 -12.72
C GLN A 188 14.15 20.09 -12.64
N ALA A 189 14.33 19.17 -13.58
CA ALA A 189 15.50 18.29 -13.64
C ALA A 189 16.75 18.95 -14.25
N LEU A 190 16.61 20.11 -14.90
CA LEU A 190 17.75 20.84 -15.45
C LEU A 190 18.53 21.53 -14.33
N SER A 191 19.86 21.37 -14.33
CA SER A 191 20.75 22.32 -13.64
C SER A 191 20.79 23.63 -14.42
N GLU A 192 21.12 24.75 -13.76
CA GLU A 192 21.04 26.15 -14.26
C GLU A 192 21.70 26.42 -15.65
N THR A 193 22.41 25.46 -16.24
CA THR A 193 23.21 25.62 -17.47
C THR A 193 22.91 24.63 -18.61
N ALA A 194 21.91 23.76 -18.50
CA ALA A 194 21.56 22.79 -19.57
C ALA A 194 20.27 23.16 -20.35
N ASP A 195 20.25 22.81 -21.65
CA ASP A 195 19.33 23.24 -22.73
C ASP A 195 17.90 23.68 -22.33
N THR A 196 17.74 25.00 -22.13
CA THR A 196 16.46 25.66 -21.82
C THR A 196 15.50 25.73 -23.02
N MET A 197 16.02 25.69 -24.25
CA MET A 197 15.24 25.90 -25.46
C MET A 197 14.30 24.72 -25.80
N GLU A 198 14.74 23.48 -25.61
CA GLU A 198 13.92 22.29 -25.90
C GLU A 198 12.70 22.23 -24.97
N VAL A 199 12.93 22.43 -23.66
CA VAL A 199 11.87 22.45 -22.65
C VAL A 199 10.90 23.61 -22.89
N GLN A 200 11.40 24.80 -23.24
CA GLN A 200 10.54 25.92 -23.60
C GLN A 200 9.71 25.64 -24.87
N ALA A 201 10.30 25.03 -25.91
CA ALA A 201 9.58 24.66 -27.12
C ALA A 201 8.49 23.62 -26.85
N LEU A 202 8.76 22.63 -25.98
CA LEU A 202 7.78 21.63 -25.56
C LEU A 202 6.63 22.28 -24.77
N ARG A 203 6.95 23.16 -23.81
CA ARG A 203 5.97 23.92 -23.02
C ARG A 203 5.07 24.78 -23.91
N LEU A 204 5.64 25.55 -24.85
CA LEU A 204 4.87 26.37 -25.79
C LEU A 204 3.97 25.54 -26.70
N ARG A 205 4.45 24.38 -27.18
CA ARG A 205 3.66 23.46 -27.99
C ARG A 205 2.48 22.89 -27.19
N ALA A 206 2.73 22.43 -25.96
CA ALA A 206 1.70 21.92 -25.08
C ALA A 206 0.63 22.98 -24.79
N ARG A 207 1.06 24.21 -24.48
CA ARG A 207 0.18 25.36 -24.25
C ARG A 207 -0.72 25.66 -25.45
N HIS A 208 -0.16 25.71 -26.66
CA HIS A 208 -0.93 25.95 -27.88
C HIS A 208 -1.96 24.87 -28.19
N ILE A 209 -1.64 23.59 -27.90
CA ILE A 209 -2.58 22.49 -28.03
C ILE A 209 -3.75 22.67 -27.05
N LEU A 210 -3.44 22.99 -25.80
CA LEU A 210 -4.43 23.19 -24.74
C LEU A 210 -5.31 24.40 -25.00
N GLU A 211 -4.74 25.57 -25.31
CA GLU A 211 -5.50 26.78 -25.67
C GLU A 211 -6.52 26.48 -26.77
N LYS A 212 -6.07 25.83 -27.86
CA LYS A 212 -6.96 25.43 -28.96
C LYS A 212 -8.05 24.44 -28.54
N ALA A 213 -7.75 23.49 -27.66
CA ALA A 213 -8.72 22.52 -27.19
C ALA A 213 -9.78 23.19 -26.29
N LEU A 214 -9.34 24.06 -25.38
CA LEU A 214 -10.20 24.79 -24.45
C LEU A 214 -11.14 25.76 -25.18
N ASP A 215 -10.66 26.48 -26.20
CA ASP A 215 -11.49 27.41 -26.99
C ASP A 215 -12.64 26.71 -27.74
N ARG A 216 -12.43 25.45 -28.14
CA ARG A 216 -13.38 24.69 -28.97
C ARG A 216 -14.35 23.86 -28.16
N LEU A 217 -14.09 23.75 -26.85
CA LEU A 217 -14.78 22.83 -25.98
C LEU A 217 -16.27 23.19 -25.87
N ARG A 218 -17.13 22.19 -26.05
CA ARG A 218 -18.59 22.36 -25.96
C ARG A 218 -19.25 21.47 -24.92
N ASP A 219 -18.58 20.38 -24.54
CA ASP A 219 -19.08 19.46 -23.54
C ASP A 219 -18.79 19.98 -22.12
N PRO A 220 -19.81 20.29 -21.30
CA PRO A 220 -19.63 20.71 -19.92
C PRO A 220 -18.92 19.67 -19.04
N VAL A 221 -19.01 18.37 -19.38
CA VAL A 221 -18.29 17.31 -18.66
C VAL A 221 -16.79 17.44 -18.88
N LEU A 222 -16.35 17.64 -20.13
CA LEU A 222 -14.96 17.93 -20.45
C LEU A 222 -14.51 19.29 -19.87
N GLY A 223 -15.40 20.28 -19.78
CA GLY A 223 -15.09 21.59 -19.23
C GLY A 223 -14.80 21.51 -17.73
N ALA A 224 -15.66 20.81 -16.99
CA ALA A 224 -15.43 20.55 -15.57
C ALA A 224 -14.18 19.70 -15.33
N PHE A 225 -13.94 18.70 -16.18
CA PHE A 225 -12.71 17.90 -16.15
C PHE A 225 -11.47 18.77 -16.37
N ALA A 226 -11.47 19.66 -17.36
CA ALA A 226 -10.35 20.54 -17.64
C ALA A 226 -10.04 21.49 -16.47
N VAL A 227 -11.06 22.09 -15.85
CA VAL A 227 -10.87 22.88 -14.62
C VAL A 227 -10.26 22.04 -13.51
N GLU A 228 -10.79 20.84 -13.27
CA GLU A 228 -10.28 19.94 -12.23
C GLU A 228 -8.81 19.55 -12.48
N GLU A 229 -8.42 19.22 -13.71
CA GLU A 229 -7.01 18.93 -14.03
C GLU A 229 -6.12 20.15 -13.80
N ILE A 230 -6.52 21.32 -14.30
CA ILE A 230 -5.71 22.53 -14.17
C ILE A 230 -5.58 22.94 -12.70
N SER A 231 -6.63 22.79 -11.88
CA SER A 231 -6.65 23.22 -10.47
C SER A 231 -6.17 22.17 -9.47
N LEU A 232 -6.41 20.88 -9.71
CA LEU A 232 -6.15 19.79 -8.76
C LEU A 232 -5.24 18.69 -9.31
N GLY A 233 -4.99 18.64 -10.61
CA GLY A 233 -4.21 17.58 -11.25
C GLY A 233 -2.80 17.48 -10.66
N ARG A 234 -2.40 16.27 -10.24
CA ARG A 234 -1.02 16.03 -9.75
C ARG A 234 0.03 16.32 -10.83
N SER A 235 -0.32 16.09 -12.09
CA SER A 235 0.49 16.45 -13.27
C SER A 235 0.71 17.96 -13.45
N PHE A 236 0.04 18.79 -12.64
CA PHE A 236 0.24 20.24 -12.62
C PHE A 236 1.06 20.73 -11.43
N ALA A 237 1.58 19.83 -10.58
CA ALA A 237 2.44 20.20 -9.46
C ALA A 237 3.73 20.91 -9.90
N TYR A 238 4.22 20.60 -11.10
CA TYR A 238 5.45 21.15 -11.67
C TYR A 238 5.20 22.23 -12.74
N VAL A 239 3.94 22.58 -12.99
CA VAL A 239 3.56 23.57 -13.99
C VAL A 239 3.56 24.95 -13.35
N ALA A 240 4.19 25.93 -14.03
CA ALA A 240 4.25 27.30 -13.56
C ALA A 240 2.84 27.87 -13.30
N GLY A 241 2.67 28.61 -12.21
CA GLY A 241 1.38 29.21 -11.83
C GLY A 241 0.77 30.07 -12.93
N GLU A 242 1.60 30.77 -13.72
CA GLU A 242 1.19 31.57 -14.88
C GLU A 242 0.45 30.75 -15.95
N ASP A 243 0.93 29.54 -16.27
CA ASP A 243 0.27 28.69 -17.27
C ASP A 243 -1.07 28.21 -16.75
N ARG A 244 -1.18 27.89 -15.45
CA ARG A 244 -2.43 27.47 -14.83
C ARG A 244 -3.46 28.58 -14.86
N ILE A 245 -3.06 29.81 -14.53
CA ILE A 245 -3.93 31.00 -14.59
C ILE A 245 -4.35 31.26 -16.05
N LEU A 246 -3.42 31.25 -17.00
CA LEU A 246 -3.72 31.47 -18.41
C LEU A 246 -4.73 30.46 -18.97
N LEU A 247 -4.47 29.16 -18.78
CA LEU A 247 -5.35 28.09 -19.27
C LEU A 247 -6.72 28.14 -18.61
N THR A 248 -6.78 28.45 -17.31
CA THR A 248 -8.05 28.61 -16.60
C THR A 248 -8.81 29.82 -17.14
N SER A 249 -8.16 30.98 -17.30
CA SER A 249 -8.79 32.18 -17.88
C SER A 249 -9.36 31.90 -19.27
N ARG A 250 -8.63 31.17 -20.14
CA ARG A 250 -9.14 30.75 -21.46
C ARG A 250 -10.37 29.86 -21.37
N LEU A 251 -10.37 28.90 -20.45
CA LEU A 251 -11.53 28.04 -20.22
C LEU A 251 -12.74 28.84 -19.69
N LEU A 252 -12.51 29.83 -18.83
CA LEU A 252 -13.56 30.71 -18.31
C LEU A 252 -14.09 31.71 -19.36
N GLU A 253 -13.30 32.07 -20.37
CA GLU A 253 -13.71 32.87 -21.53
C GLU A 253 -14.55 32.08 -22.56
N ASN A 254 -14.56 30.75 -22.47
CA ASN A 254 -15.34 29.91 -23.38
C ASN A 254 -16.85 30.14 -23.20
N THR A 255 -17.54 30.51 -24.27
CA THR A 255 -18.96 30.89 -24.27
C THR A 255 -19.94 29.75 -23.99
N THR A 256 -19.50 28.49 -24.11
CA THR A 256 -20.34 27.30 -23.93
C THR A 256 -20.15 26.67 -22.55
N VAL A 257 -18.90 26.55 -22.09
CA VAL A 257 -18.57 25.83 -20.85
C VAL A 257 -18.03 26.72 -19.73
N GLY A 258 -17.73 28.00 -20.01
CA GLY A 258 -17.07 28.92 -19.08
C GLY A 258 -17.86 29.14 -17.77
N ASP A 259 -19.18 29.27 -17.83
CA ASP A 259 -20.01 29.44 -16.62
C ASP A 259 -20.00 28.20 -15.73
N SER A 260 -20.11 27.01 -16.35
CA SER A 260 -20.03 25.74 -15.62
C SER A 260 -18.63 25.50 -15.04
N ALA A 261 -17.59 25.92 -15.76
CA ALA A 261 -16.21 25.89 -15.30
C ALA A 261 -16.00 26.82 -14.08
N ARG A 262 -16.59 28.02 -14.11
CA ARG A 262 -16.55 29.00 -13.02
C ARG A 262 -17.21 28.47 -11.75
N GLU A 263 -18.41 27.92 -11.88
CA GLU A 263 -19.16 27.30 -10.77
C GLU A 263 -18.34 26.14 -10.15
N ARG A 264 -17.73 25.31 -11.00
CA ARG A 264 -16.90 24.18 -10.55
C ARG A 264 -15.64 24.64 -9.81
N LEU A 265 -14.92 25.64 -10.33
CA LEU A 265 -13.71 26.18 -9.70
C LEU A 265 -14.01 26.73 -8.30
N ALA A 266 -15.08 27.53 -8.18
CA ALA A 266 -15.53 28.04 -6.88
C ALA A 266 -15.94 26.91 -5.93
N GLY A 267 -16.63 25.88 -6.44
CA GLY A 267 -16.99 24.67 -5.69
C GLY A 267 -15.77 23.93 -5.15
N ILE A 268 -14.72 23.76 -5.97
CA ILE A 268 -13.46 23.11 -5.57
C ILE A 268 -12.81 23.85 -4.39
N VAL A 269 -12.66 25.17 -4.47
CA VAL A 269 -12.04 25.98 -3.39
C VAL A 269 -12.84 25.85 -2.10
N ARG A 270 -14.18 25.91 -2.17
CA ARG A 270 -15.06 25.72 -1.00
C ARG A 270 -14.90 24.35 -0.37
N ILE A 271 -14.92 23.27 -1.17
CA ILE A 271 -14.75 21.89 -0.69
C ILE A 271 -13.38 21.71 -0.03
N LEU A 272 -12.32 22.27 -0.63
CA LEU A 272 -10.97 22.20 -0.05
C LEU A 272 -10.88 22.96 1.27
N ALA A 273 -11.52 24.12 1.39
CA ALA A 273 -11.58 24.89 2.63
C ALA A 273 -12.31 24.12 3.74
N GLU A 274 -13.48 23.55 3.45
CA GLU A 274 -14.23 22.70 4.39
C GLU A 274 -13.43 21.45 4.80
N ARG A 275 -12.70 20.84 3.86
CA ARG A 275 -11.82 19.70 4.13
C ARG A 275 -10.64 20.08 5.03
N LEU A 276 -10.05 21.25 4.83
CA LEU A 276 -8.98 21.77 5.66
C LEU A 276 -9.48 22.00 7.10
N GLU A 277 -10.61 22.67 7.27
CA GLU A 277 -11.23 22.91 8.60
C GLU A 277 -11.49 21.60 9.34
N THR A 278 -12.09 20.63 8.64
CA THR A 278 -12.37 19.31 9.20
C THR A 278 -11.08 18.60 9.62
N SER A 279 -10.04 18.67 8.79
CA SER A 279 -8.75 18.02 9.08
C SER A 279 -8.05 18.69 10.28
N VAL A 280 -8.08 20.02 10.38
CA VAL A 280 -7.53 20.76 11.52
C VAL A 280 -8.29 20.43 12.81
N ALA A 281 -9.62 20.32 12.77
CA ALA A 281 -10.42 19.93 13.92
C ALA A 281 -10.07 18.50 14.39
N ILE A 282 -9.94 17.55 13.45
CA ILE A 282 -9.53 16.17 13.76
C ILE A 282 -8.15 16.16 14.42
N VAL A 283 -7.17 16.91 13.91
CA VAL A 283 -5.83 16.98 14.51
C VAL A 283 -5.89 17.46 15.96
N ARG A 284 -6.65 18.54 16.22
CA ARG A 284 -6.76 19.13 17.57
C ARG A 284 -7.37 18.17 18.59
N GLU A 285 -8.28 17.30 18.15
CA GLU A 285 -8.91 16.30 19.02
C GLU A 285 -8.04 15.03 19.15
N ALA A 286 -7.50 14.53 18.04
CA ALA A 286 -6.88 13.21 17.98
C ALA A 286 -5.42 13.21 18.43
N VAL A 287 -4.61 14.18 17.98
CA VAL A 287 -3.15 14.19 18.25
C VAL A 287 -2.84 14.17 19.75
N PRO A 288 -3.50 14.94 20.63
CA PRO A 288 -3.23 14.87 22.07
C PRO A 288 -3.40 13.47 22.69
N THR A 289 -4.28 12.64 22.12
CA THR A 289 -4.56 11.28 22.60
C THR A 289 -3.81 10.19 21.82
N SER A 290 -3.17 10.54 20.71
CA SER A 290 -2.46 9.57 19.87
C SER A 290 -1.28 8.95 20.62
N ILE A 291 -1.04 7.67 20.38
CA ILE A 291 0.04 6.88 21.00
C ILE A 291 1.11 6.44 20.00
N CYS A 292 0.96 6.80 18.72
CA CYS A 292 1.78 6.31 17.63
C CYS A 292 2.38 7.47 16.82
N LEU A 293 3.66 7.35 16.47
CA LEU A 293 4.36 8.30 15.59
C LEU A 293 3.62 8.45 14.26
N SER A 294 3.25 7.32 13.64
CA SER A 294 2.67 7.31 12.29
C SER A 294 1.32 8.03 12.21
N GLU A 295 0.47 7.89 13.23
CA GLU A 295 -0.82 8.58 13.27
C GLU A 295 -0.63 10.09 13.35
N ILE A 296 0.30 10.57 14.20
CA ILE A 296 0.57 12.00 14.36
C ILE A 296 1.10 12.60 13.05
N LEU A 297 2.04 11.91 12.40
CA LEU A 297 2.58 12.36 11.10
C LEU A 297 1.51 12.39 10.02
N GLY A 298 0.75 11.31 9.85
CA GLY A 298 -0.30 11.24 8.83
C GLY A 298 -1.39 12.29 9.01
N LEU A 299 -1.86 12.51 10.26
CA LEU A 299 -2.85 13.55 10.55
C LEU A 299 -2.32 14.96 10.24
N ARG A 300 -1.04 15.23 10.59
CA ARG A 300 -0.38 16.51 10.28
C ARG A 300 -0.24 16.71 8.77
N LEU A 301 0.26 15.72 8.04
CA LEU A 301 0.46 15.80 6.59
C LEU A 301 -0.88 15.97 5.86
N LYS A 302 -1.96 15.35 6.34
CA LYS A 302 -3.31 15.55 5.79
C LYS A 302 -3.75 17.01 5.82
N VAL A 303 -3.43 17.76 6.89
CA VAL A 303 -3.68 19.21 6.97
C VAL A 303 -2.79 19.98 6.00
N ILE A 304 -1.49 19.67 5.94
CA ILE A 304 -0.54 20.34 5.05
C ILE A 304 -0.93 20.17 3.58
N HIS A 305 -1.27 18.95 3.17
CA HIS A 305 -1.70 18.65 1.80
C HIS A 305 -3.03 19.32 1.46
N ALA A 306 -4.01 19.32 2.38
CA ALA A 306 -5.26 20.04 2.18
C ALA A 306 -5.04 21.56 2.05
N PHE A 307 -4.14 22.12 2.85
CA PHE A 307 -3.77 23.54 2.79
C PHE A 307 -3.09 23.90 1.47
N LYS A 308 -2.10 23.12 1.04
CA LYS A 308 -1.41 23.32 -0.25
C LYS A 308 -2.37 23.24 -1.44
N ALA A 309 -3.27 22.26 -1.44
CA ALA A 309 -4.30 22.13 -2.47
C ALA A 309 -5.23 23.36 -2.49
N LEU A 310 -5.63 23.85 -1.32
CA LEU A 310 -6.45 25.05 -1.19
C LEU A 310 -5.72 26.30 -1.73
N VAL A 311 -4.47 26.52 -1.33
CA VAL A 311 -3.66 27.65 -1.81
C VAL A 311 -3.52 27.60 -3.33
N GLY A 312 -3.13 26.45 -3.89
CA GLY A 312 -2.97 26.33 -5.34
C GLY A 312 -4.26 26.58 -6.12
N ALA A 313 -5.42 26.14 -5.61
CA ALA A 313 -6.71 26.41 -6.24
C ALA A 313 -7.16 27.88 -6.07
N ALA A 314 -6.89 28.47 -4.90
CA ALA A 314 -7.15 29.87 -4.57
C ALA A 314 -6.34 30.84 -5.44
N ASP A 315 -5.06 30.56 -5.67
CA ASP A 315 -4.17 31.36 -6.51
C ASP A 315 -4.65 31.40 -7.96
N VAL A 316 -5.10 30.24 -8.49
CA VAL A 316 -5.70 30.16 -9.82
C VAL A 316 -6.99 30.99 -9.90
N LEU A 317 -7.88 30.86 -8.91
CA LEU A 317 -9.14 31.61 -8.87
C LEU A 317 -8.88 33.12 -8.82
N THR A 318 -7.96 33.57 -7.95
CA THR A 318 -7.59 34.98 -7.79
C THR A 318 -6.91 35.52 -9.06
N GLY A 319 -6.01 34.75 -9.66
CA GLY A 319 -5.33 35.11 -10.92
C GLY A 319 -6.29 35.26 -12.10
N CYS A 320 -7.44 34.59 -12.08
CA CYS A 320 -8.52 34.77 -13.05
C CYS A 320 -9.46 35.95 -12.74
N GLY A 321 -9.13 36.79 -11.75
CA GLY A 321 -9.91 37.97 -11.37
C GLY A 321 -11.24 37.64 -10.69
N MET A 322 -11.38 36.45 -10.11
CA MET A 322 -12.57 36.05 -9.35
C MET A 322 -12.40 36.42 -7.88
N ASP A 323 -13.47 36.92 -7.24
CA ASP A 323 -13.44 37.26 -5.82
C ASP A 323 -13.37 35.98 -4.97
N MET A 324 -12.50 36.01 -3.96
CA MET A 324 -12.28 34.92 -3.04
C MET A 324 -12.71 35.33 -1.65
N HIS A 325 -13.84 34.80 -1.19
CA HIS A 325 -14.31 35.02 0.19
C HIS A 325 -13.58 34.16 1.24
N ILE A 326 -12.59 33.37 0.84
CA ILE A 326 -11.88 32.40 1.70
C ILE A 326 -10.37 32.64 1.61
N VAL A 327 -9.75 33.23 2.63
CA VAL A 327 -8.30 33.44 2.67
C VAL A 327 -7.60 32.27 3.38
N PRO A 328 -6.69 31.53 2.72
CA PRO A 328 -5.91 30.49 3.38
C PRO A 328 -5.03 31.07 4.50
N ASP A 329 -5.19 30.57 5.73
CA ASP A 329 -4.43 31.02 6.91
C ASP A 329 -3.30 30.05 7.25
N THR A 330 -2.05 30.48 7.05
CA THR A 330 -0.83 29.70 7.32
C THR A 330 -0.67 29.36 8.81
N ARG A 331 -1.22 30.17 9.73
CA ARG A 331 -1.14 29.93 11.18
C ARG A 331 -1.76 28.60 11.58
N ARG A 332 -2.73 28.11 10.80
CA ARG A 332 -3.37 26.81 11.02
C ARG A 332 -2.40 25.66 10.85
N VAL A 333 -1.56 25.73 9.83
CA VAL A 333 -0.54 24.71 9.55
C VAL A 333 0.54 24.74 10.62
N THR A 334 1.01 25.95 10.97
CA THR A 334 2.01 26.13 12.05
C THR A 334 1.51 25.59 13.38
N GLY A 335 0.26 25.91 13.77
CA GLY A 335 -0.34 25.42 15.01
C GLY A 335 -0.46 23.89 15.08
N VAL A 336 -0.80 23.23 13.96
CA VAL A 336 -0.80 21.77 13.86
C VAL A 336 0.61 21.19 14.02
N GLY A 337 1.63 21.84 13.45
CA GLY A 337 3.02 21.44 13.62
C GLY A 337 3.50 21.48 15.08
N ILE A 338 3.10 22.52 15.82
CA ILE A 338 3.45 22.68 17.24
C ILE A 338 2.82 21.57 18.09
N VAL A 339 1.50 21.35 17.95
CA VAL A 339 0.79 20.30 18.70
C VAL A 339 1.35 18.90 18.41
N ALA A 340 1.70 18.63 17.15
CA ALA A 340 2.34 17.38 16.76
C ALA A 340 3.71 17.21 17.44
N ARG A 341 4.56 18.26 17.42
CA ARG A 341 5.89 18.23 18.06
C ARG A 341 5.80 17.98 19.56
N GLU A 342 4.94 18.71 20.27
CA GLU A 342 4.75 18.55 21.72
C GLU A 342 4.32 17.14 22.10
N ARG A 343 3.38 16.56 21.35
CA ARG A 343 2.94 15.19 21.59
C ARG A 343 4.06 14.18 21.34
N LEU A 344 4.81 14.33 20.25
CA LEU A 344 5.92 13.44 19.92
C LEU A 344 7.05 13.51 20.97
N MET A 345 7.34 14.70 21.50
CA MET A 345 8.26 14.85 22.62
C MET A 345 7.78 14.09 23.86
N THR A 346 6.49 14.20 24.19
CA THR A 346 5.88 13.48 25.31
C THR A 346 5.99 11.97 25.12
N LEU A 347 5.58 11.45 23.95
CA LEU A 347 5.64 10.02 23.64
C LEU A 347 7.08 9.47 23.65
N ARG A 348 8.06 10.27 23.21
CA ARG A 348 9.47 9.90 23.29
C ARG A 348 9.90 9.73 24.74
N GLU A 349 9.58 10.69 25.61
CA GLU A 349 9.96 10.63 27.02
C GLU A 349 9.25 9.47 27.74
N ASP A 350 7.96 9.24 27.50
CA ASP A 350 7.21 8.08 28.02
C ASP A 350 7.86 6.75 27.60
N THR A 351 8.31 6.66 26.34
CA THR A 351 8.98 5.46 25.81
C THR A 351 10.37 5.26 26.44
N ILE A 352 11.07 6.36 26.77
CA ILE A 352 12.35 6.30 27.50
C ILE A 352 12.11 5.83 28.94
N ASP A 353 11.06 6.30 29.60
CA ASP A 353 10.68 5.83 30.94
C ASP A 353 10.39 4.32 30.92
N GLU A 354 9.57 3.85 29.97
CA GLU A 354 9.28 2.42 29.78
C GLU A 354 10.54 1.58 29.55
N LEU A 355 11.51 2.08 28.76
CA LEU A 355 12.79 1.42 28.51
C LEU A 355 13.66 1.33 29.78
N LEU A 356 13.60 2.33 30.64
CA LEU A 356 14.43 2.36 31.85
C LEU A 356 13.83 1.50 32.97
N ASP A 357 12.49 1.45 33.05
CA ASP A 357 11.72 0.72 34.06
C ASP A 357 11.54 -0.78 33.77
N SER A 358 11.72 -1.21 32.52
CA SER A 358 11.60 -2.61 32.13
C SER A 358 12.76 -3.51 32.63
N SER A 359 13.70 -2.97 33.40
CA SER A 359 14.86 -3.68 33.97
C SER A 359 14.45 -4.91 34.81
N GLY A 360 14.96 -6.09 34.47
CA GLY A 360 14.80 -7.32 35.27
C GLY A 360 13.59 -8.19 34.92
N ARG A 361 12.81 -7.85 33.89
CA ARG A 361 11.70 -8.69 33.39
C ARG A 361 12.20 -9.83 32.50
N LYS A 362 11.43 -10.92 32.38
CA LYS A 362 11.67 -11.94 31.34
C LYS A 362 11.40 -11.29 29.97
N GLY A 363 12.24 -11.52 28.97
CA GLY A 363 12.05 -10.94 27.62
C GLY A 363 12.51 -9.48 27.45
N VAL A 364 13.37 -9.00 28.34
CA VAL A 364 13.93 -7.63 28.31
C VAL A 364 14.58 -7.28 26.97
N ALA A 365 15.31 -8.20 26.33
CA ALA A 365 16.07 -7.88 25.12
C ALA A 365 15.17 -7.50 23.93
N TYR A 366 14.17 -8.32 23.58
CA TYR A 366 13.26 -7.99 22.48
C TYR A 366 12.40 -6.76 22.80
N THR A 367 11.94 -6.61 24.04
CA THR A 367 11.16 -5.44 24.47
C THR A 367 11.99 -4.16 24.33
N HIS A 368 13.24 -4.17 24.81
CA HIS A 368 14.16 -3.06 24.65
C HIS A 368 14.43 -2.73 23.17
N ARG A 369 14.47 -3.73 22.29
CA ARG A 369 14.70 -3.51 20.85
C ARG A 369 13.56 -2.70 20.23
N HIS A 370 12.31 -3.07 20.49
CA HIS A 370 11.13 -2.33 20.03
C HIS A 370 11.08 -0.90 20.60
N LEU A 371 11.33 -0.74 21.90
CA LEU A 371 11.36 0.58 22.55
C LEU A 371 12.47 1.48 21.97
N LEU A 372 13.68 0.93 21.76
CA LEU A 372 14.79 1.67 21.17
C LEU A 372 14.53 2.09 19.72
N ARG A 373 13.87 1.23 18.92
CA ARG A 373 13.44 1.59 17.56
C ARG A 373 12.42 2.73 17.56
N ARG A 374 11.43 2.67 18.46
CA ARG A 374 10.46 3.76 18.63
C ARG A 374 11.14 5.08 19.01
N ILE A 375 12.08 5.06 19.95
CA ILE A 375 12.87 6.24 20.34
C ILE A 375 13.65 6.79 19.14
N GLU A 376 14.25 5.93 18.33
CA GLU A 376 14.98 6.32 17.12
C GLU A 376 14.06 6.97 16.07
N GLY A 377 12.85 6.45 15.89
CA GLY A 377 11.82 7.07 15.04
C GLY A 377 11.47 8.48 15.52
N PHE A 378 11.27 8.66 16.84
CA PHE A 378 11.02 9.99 17.41
C PHE A 378 12.22 10.94 17.24
N ASP A 379 13.45 10.47 17.51
CA ASP A 379 14.67 11.28 17.39
C ASP A 379 14.91 11.73 15.94
N THR A 380 14.62 10.86 14.98
CA THR A 380 14.72 11.16 13.54
C THR A 380 13.84 12.34 13.14
N VAL A 381 12.60 12.36 13.64
CA VAL A 381 11.60 13.37 13.28
C VAL A 381 11.77 14.66 14.07
N LEU A 382 12.10 14.57 15.36
CA LEU A 382 12.21 15.74 16.24
C LEU A 382 13.51 16.53 16.03
N GLY A 383 14.57 15.86 15.57
CA GLY A 383 15.93 16.43 15.40
C GLY A 383 16.63 16.82 16.71
N SER A 384 15.91 16.83 17.85
CA SER A 384 16.43 17.14 19.19
C SER A 384 16.95 15.90 19.90
N ARG A 385 17.92 16.07 20.81
CA ARG A 385 18.47 14.96 21.60
C ARG A 385 17.53 14.58 22.75
N PRO A 386 17.41 13.28 23.11
CA PRO A 386 16.57 12.85 24.22
C PRO A 386 17.15 13.28 25.58
N SER A 387 16.28 13.55 26.56
CA SER A 387 16.66 14.05 27.90
C SER A 387 17.72 13.19 28.62
N ARG A 388 17.59 11.86 28.50
CA ARG A 388 18.38 10.84 29.21
C ARG A 388 19.30 10.05 28.29
N ARG A 389 19.85 10.72 27.26
CA ARG A 389 20.67 10.14 26.20
C ARG A 389 21.72 9.13 26.68
N SER A 390 22.50 9.45 27.72
CA SER A 390 23.55 8.56 28.23
C SER A 390 23.02 7.21 28.71
N ARG A 391 21.83 7.19 29.33
CA ARG A 391 21.17 5.95 29.78
C ARG A 391 20.60 5.15 28.61
N VAL A 392 19.98 5.83 27.63
CA VAL A 392 19.50 5.19 26.39
C VAL A 392 20.66 4.54 25.63
N LEU A 393 21.79 5.24 25.47
CA LEU A 393 23.00 4.69 24.84
C LEU A 393 23.60 3.51 25.63
N ALA A 394 23.52 3.52 26.96
CA ALA A 394 23.92 2.37 27.76
C ALA A 394 23.04 1.14 27.49
N ARG A 395 21.71 1.33 27.37
CA ARG A 395 20.77 0.26 26.99
C ARG A 395 21.01 -0.25 25.57
N ARG A 396 21.24 0.64 24.60
CA ARG A 396 21.57 0.26 23.21
C ARG A 396 22.84 -0.60 23.15
N ARG A 397 23.90 -0.22 23.88
CA ARG A 397 25.13 -1.03 23.98
C ARG A 397 24.90 -2.39 24.64
N SER A 398 24.09 -2.44 25.69
CA SER A 398 23.72 -3.71 26.34
C SER A 398 22.93 -4.62 25.41
N LEU A 399 22.01 -4.07 24.62
CA LEU A 399 21.25 -4.82 23.62
C LEU A 399 22.17 -5.35 22.51
N ALA A 400 23.06 -4.52 21.97
CA ALA A 400 24.00 -4.94 20.93
C ALA A 400 24.85 -6.15 21.35
N ARG A 401 25.33 -6.18 22.61
CA ARG A 401 26.06 -7.35 23.15
C ARG A 401 25.18 -8.59 23.28
N ALA A 402 23.91 -8.42 23.64
CA ALA A 402 22.96 -9.53 23.72
C ALA A 402 22.60 -10.09 22.34
N ASP A 403 22.52 -9.21 21.34
CA ASP A 403 22.27 -9.55 19.94
C ASP A 403 23.46 -10.33 19.37
N GLU A 404 24.68 -9.84 19.59
CA GLU A 404 25.93 -10.53 19.22
C GLU A 404 26.03 -11.93 19.85
N ALA A 405 25.78 -12.06 21.17
CA ALA A 405 25.77 -13.36 21.84
C ALA A 405 24.65 -14.30 21.34
N SER A 406 23.54 -13.76 20.84
CA SER A 406 22.47 -14.56 20.23
C SER A 406 22.86 -15.01 18.83
N LEU A 407 23.54 -14.15 18.08
CA LEU A 407 24.10 -14.46 16.78
C LEU A 407 25.16 -15.56 16.85
N GLU A 408 26.11 -15.46 17.78
CA GLU A 408 27.15 -16.46 18.00
C GLU A 408 26.57 -17.84 18.31
N ARG A 409 25.52 -17.88 19.14
CA ARG A 409 24.81 -19.12 19.48
C ARG A 409 24.04 -19.69 18.30
N ALA A 410 23.41 -18.85 17.47
CA ALA A 410 22.59 -19.27 16.34
C ALA A 410 23.42 -19.64 15.10
N SER A 411 24.55 -18.96 14.88
CA SER A 411 25.42 -19.07 13.70
C SER A 411 25.81 -20.50 13.32
N PRO A 412 26.16 -21.44 14.23
CA PRO A 412 26.51 -22.81 13.83
C PRO A 412 25.34 -23.65 13.31
N HIS A 413 24.09 -23.25 13.55
CA HIS A 413 22.92 -24.07 13.27
C HIS A 413 22.39 -23.89 11.84
N GLN A 414 22.12 -25.01 11.16
CA GLN A 414 21.48 -25.02 9.83
C GLN A 414 19.96 -24.84 9.92
N VAL A 415 19.40 -25.21 11.08
CA VAL A 415 17.96 -25.13 11.39
C VAL A 415 17.76 -24.51 12.77
N LEU A 416 16.80 -23.59 12.88
CA LEU A 416 16.40 -22.97 14.14
C LEU A 416 14.89 -23.11 14.35
N VAL A 417 14.48 -23.48 15.57
CA VAL A 417 13.07 -23.49 15.98
C VAL A 417 12.56 -22.06 16.22
N GLY A 418 11.26 -21.83 16.00
CA GLY A 418 10.67 -20.49 16.03
C GLY A 418 10.97 -19.67 17.30
N ASP A 419 10.98 -20.30 18.48
CA ASP A 419 11.20 -19.60 19.76
C ASP A 419 12.65 -19.12 19.96
N ALA A 420 13.60 -19.71 19.23
CA ALA A 420 15.00 -19.29 19.20
C ALA A 420 15.26 -18.15 18.21
N CYS A 421 14.26 -17.79 17.39
CA CYS A 421 14.36 -16.77 16.34
C CYS A 421 13.95 -15.39 16.85
N GLY A 422 14.29 -14.35 16.09
CA GLY A 422 13.97 -12.97 16.42
C GLY A 422 14.62 -11.96 15.48
N TYR A 423 14.37 -10.68 15.73
CA TYR A 423 14.99 -9.57 14.98
C TYR A 423 16.50 -9.56 14.99
N GLU A 424 17.12 -10.00 16.09
CA GLU A 424 18.58 -10.13 16.20
C GLU A 424 19.19 -11.12 15.20
N LEU A 425 18.38 -12.01 14.61
CA LEU A 425 18.84 -13.01 13.64
C LEU A 425 18.38 -12.70 12.20
N ASN A 426 17.79 -11.53 11.93
CA ASN A 426 17.17 -11.23 10.62
C ASN A 426 18.10 -11.46 9.41
N GLN A 427 19.40 -11.20 9.54
CA GLN A 427 20.40 -11.43 8.49
C GLN A 427 20.56 -12.92 8.16
N PHE A 428 20.26 -13.82 9.10
CA PHE A 428 20.41 -15.27 8.97
C PHE A 428 19.10 -15.98 8.61
N ILE A 429 17.95 -15.43 9.00
CA ILE A 429 16.63 -16.08 8.84
C ILE A 429 15.69 -15.30 7.91
N GLY A 430 16.07 -14.09 7.49
CA GLY A 430 15.24 -13.15 6.75
C GLY A 430 14.16 -12.46 7.59
N TRP A 431 13.54 -11.42 7.02
CA TRP A 431 12.59 -10.58 7.74
C TRP A 431 11.26 -11.26 8.06
N LYS A 432 10.78 -12.18 7.22
CA LYS A 432 9.51 -12.89 7.48
C LYS A 432 9.62 -13.76 8.71
N ALA A 433 10.69 -14.54 8.83
CA ALA A 433 10.93 -15.40 9.98
C ALA A 433 11.17 -14.56 11.25
N ALA A 434 11.90 -13.46 11.11
CA ALA A 434 12.14 -12.53 12.22
C ALA A 434 10.82 -11.90 12.72
N ASN A 435 9.95 -11.43 11.81
CA ASN A 435 8.62 -10.92 12.15
C ASN A 435 7.73 -12.00 12.79
N LEU A 436 7.75 -13.22 12.26
CA LEU A 436 6.97 -14.34 12.79
C LEU A 436 7.37 -14.70 14.23
N ALA A 437 8.66 -14.60 14.55
CA ALA A 437 9.14 -14.78 15.93
C ALA A 437 8.71 -13.64 16.85
N GLU A 438 8.77 -12.39 16.39
CA GLU A 438 8.33 -11.24 17.17
C GLU A 438 6.82 -11.28 17.47
N LEU A 439 6.00 -11.83 16.57
CA LEU A 439 4.59 -12.11 16.86
C LEU A 439 4.45 -12.97 18.13
N GLY A 440 5.13 -14.12 18.19
CA GLY A 440 5.10 -15.01 19.35
C GLY A 440 5.58 -14.32 20.64
N ARG A 441 6.67 -13.53 20.56
CA ARG A 441 7.24 -12.81 21.71
C ARG A 441 6.34 -11.71 22.26
N LEU A 442 5.62 -10.99 21.37
CA LEU A 442 4.86 -9.80 21.74
C LEU A 442 3.43 -10.10 22.15
N VAL A 443 2.77 -11.09 21.54
CA VAL A 443 1.36 -11.42 21.81
C VAL A 443 1.14 -12.83 22.37
N GLY A 444 2.17 -13.68 22.40
CA GLY A 444 2.17 -15.02 22.99
C GLY A 444 2.44 -16.13 21.97
N GLU A 445 3.16 -17.18 22.37
CA GLU A 445 3.59 -18.26 21.46
C GLU A 445 2.39 -19.01 20.84
N ASP A 446 1.29 -19.16 21.58
CA ASP A 446 0.09 -19.90 21.15
C ASP A 446 -0.72 -19.23 20.03
N VAL A 447 -0.32 -18.04 19.56
CA VAL A 447 -1.01 -17.31 18.49
C VAL A 447 -0.40 -17.55 17.11
N VAL A 448 0.78 -18.14 17.03
CA VAL A 448 1.47 -18.45 15.78
C VAL A 448 1.55 -19.97 15.63
N PRO A 449 1.18 -20.55 14.47
CA PRO A 449 1.36 -21.98 14.24
C PRO A 449 2.84 -22.34 14.36
N ARG A 450 3.15 -23.43 15.09
CA ARG A 450 4.54 -23.87 15.30
C ARG A 450 5.30 -23.96 13.97
N TRP A 451 6.58 -23.64 14.01
CA TRP A 451 7.42 -23.53 12.84
C TRP A 451 8.91 -23.65 13.18
N PHE A 452 9.71 -23.90 12.16
CA PHE A 452 11.16 -23.74 12.18
C PHE A 452 11.64 -23.05 10.90
N VAL A 453 12.88 -22.58 10.89
CA VAL A 453 13.51 -21.97 9.72
C VAL A 453 14.81 -22.68 9.38
N VAL A 454 15.00 -22.97 8.10
CA VAL A 454 16.29 -23.34 7.52
C VAL A 454 17.06 -22.06 7.24
N THR A 455 18.24 -21.90 7.83
CA THR A 455 18.97 -20.63 7.86
C THR A 455 19.73 -20.35 6.56
N ASP A 456 20.17 -19.11 6.35
CA ASP A 456 20.99 -18.71 5.20
C ASP A 456 22.34 -19.45 5.15
N ARG A 457 22.82 -19.98 6.28
CA ARG A 457 23.98 -20.88 6.33
C ARG A 457 23.79 -22.12 5.49
N SER A 458 22.57 -22.65 5.44
CA SER A 458 22.22 -23.81 4.61
C SER A 458 22.26 -23.46 3.12
N LEU A 459 21.83 -22.24 2.76
CA LEU A 459 21.98 -21.71 1.40
C LEU A 459 23.46 -21.52 1.04
N ASP A 460 24.28 -20.99 1.95
CA ASP A 460 25.73 -20.86 1.77
C ASP A 460 26.39 -22.22 1.53
N ARG A 461 26.00 -23.22 2.31
CA ARG A 461 26.47 -24.59 2.16
C ARG A 461 26.10 -25.19 0.81
N MET A 462 24.89 -24.92 0.30
CA MET A 462 24.47 -25.33 -1.04
C MET A 462 25.31 -24.66 -2.14
N LEU A 463 25.49 -23.34 -2.04
CA LEU A 463 26.20 -22.53 -3.03
C LEU A 463 27.70 -22.86 -3.15
N ARG A 464 28.32 -23.35 -2.07
CA ARG A 464 29.72 -23.81 -2.06
C ARG A 464 29.94 -25.21 -2.63
N GLN A 465 28.88 -25.96 -2.95
CA GLN A 465 29.03 -27.27 -3.60
C GLN A 465 29.68 -27.10 -4.98
N MET A 466 30.54 -28.05 -5.35
CA MET A 466 31.14 -28.11 -6.68
C MET A 466 30.09 -28.60 -7.68
N VAL A 467 29.99 -27.94 -8.83
CA VAL A 467 29.18 -28.41 -9.96
C VAL A 467 30.03 -29.30 -10.85
N ASP A 468 31.27 -28.87 -11.10
CA ASP A 468 32.34 -29.58 -11.83
C ASP A 468 33.66 -29.42 -11.05
N ASP A 469 34.76 -30.01 -11.54
CA ASP A 469 36.08 -30.00 -10.86
C ASP A 469 36.67 -28.59 -10.65
N GLU A 470 36.18 -27.57 -11.36
CA GLU A 470 36.77 -26.22 -11.39
C GLU A 470 35.89 -25.11 -10.76
N ALA A 471 34.59 -25.35 -10.52
CA ALA A 471 33.67 -24.26 -10.16
C ALA A 471 32.60 -24.64 -9.11
N THR A 472 32.38 -23.71 -8.18
CA THR A 472 31.24 -23.75 -7.25
C THR A 472 29.93 -23.45 -7.97
N LEU A 473 28.82 -23.89 -7.37
CA LEU A 473 27.47 -23.51 -7.80
C LEU A 473 27.30 -21.99 -7.83
N GLU A 474 27.81 -21.28 -6.82
CA GLU A 474 27.81 -19.81 -6.80
C GLU A 474 28.50 -19.21 -8.03
N HIS A 475 29.67 -19.73 -8.41
CA HIS A 475 30.41 -19.24 -9.57
C HIS A 475 29.62 -19.45 -10.87
N GLY A 476 29.04 -20.64 -11.06
CA GLY A 476 28.23 -20.95 -12.23
C GLY A 476 26.98 -20.06 -12.35
N ILE A 477 26.28 -19.83 -11.23
CA ILE A 477 25.15 -18.90 -11.20
C ILE A 477 25.59 -17.48 -11.56
N ARG A 478 26.69 -16.99 -10.97
CA ARG A 478 27.21 -15.64 -11.23
C ARG A 478 27.59 -15.45 -12.71
N GLN A 479 28.17 -16.47 -13.34
CA GLN A 479 28.48 -16.43 -14.78
C GLN A 479 27.20 -16.31 -15.64
N ILE A 480 26.13 -17.04 -15.31
CA ILE A 480 24.84 -16.94 -16.01
C ILE A 480 24.27 -15.53 -15.86
N LEU A 481 24.26 -14.97 -14.65
CA LEU A 481 23.66 -13.67 -14.38
C LEU A 481 24.43 -12.51 -15.04
N GLY A 482 25.76 -12.63 -15.17
CA GLY A 482 26.63 -11.64 -15.81
C GLY A 482 26.66 -11.67 -17.34
N ARG A 483 25.84 -12.50 -17.99
CA ARG A 483 25.74 -12.58 -19.44
C ARG A 483 24.88 -11.44 -20.00
N ASP A 484 25.48 -10.57 -20.80
CA ASP A 484 24.76 -9.46 -21.45
C ASP A 484 23.95 -9.91 -22.69
N ASP A 485 24.23 -11.09 -23.23
CA ASP A 485 23.53 -11.68 -24.38
C ASP A 485 22.17 -12.32 -24.02
N LEU A 486 21.82 -12.37 -22.72
CA LEU A 486 20.62 -12.99 -22.20
C LEU A 486 19.68 -11.98 -21.55
N ASP A 487 18.39 -12.14 -21.83
CA ASP A 487 17.32 -11.52 -21.03
C ASP A 487 17.15 -12.23 -19.67
N ASN A 488 16.43 -11.58 -18.75
CA ASN A 488 16.20 -12.12 -17.41
C ASN A 488 15.38 -13.41 -17.39
N SER A 489 14.52 -13.64 -18.40
CA SER A 489 13.77 -14.88 -18.58
C SER A 489 14.71 -16.08 -18.81
N ARG A 490 15.66 -15.95 -19.74
CA ARG A 490 16.67 -16.99 -20.01
C ARG A 490 17.66 -17.15 -18.88
N LYS A 491 18.13 -16.06 -18.26
CA LYS A 491 18.98 -16.12 -17.06
C LYS A 491 18.30 -16.93 -15.95
N SER A 492 17.02 -16.64 -15.68
CA SER A 492 16.23 -17.34 -14.68
C SER A 492 16.12 -18.85 -14.97
N ALA A 493 15.80 -19.23 -16.20
CA ALA A 493 15.67 -20.64 -16.58
C ALA A 493 16.99 -21.41 -16.39
N LEU A 494 18.10 -20.88 -16.91
CA LEU A 494 19.42 -21.51 -16.81
C LEU A 494 19.90 -21.63 -15.36
N THR A 495 19.72 -20.58 -14.56
CA THR A 495 20.07 -20.61 -13.14
C THR A 495 19.22 -21.62 -12.37
N ARG A 496 17.93 -21.74 -12.69
CA ARG A 496 17.03 -22.71 -12.07
C ARG A 496 17.44 -24.15 -12.41
N ASP A 497 17.78 -24.43 -13.66
CA ASP A 497 18.22 -25.76 -14.08
C ASP A 497 19.52 -26.16 -13.37
N LEU A 498 20.49 -25.25 -13.32
CA LEU A 498 21.75 -25.44 -12.58
C LEU A 498 21.52 -25.66 -11.08
N TRP A 499 20.65 -24.88 -10.44
CA TRP A 499 20.30 -25.06 -9.03
C TRP A 499 19.62 -26.41 -8.76
N MET A 500 18.74 -26.82 -9.66
CA MET A 500 17.98 -28.05 -9.49
C MET A 500 18.81 -29.31 -9.70
N SER A 501 19.94 -29.25 -10.43
CA SER A 501 20.83 -30.40 -10.63
C SER A 501 21.63 -30.80 -9.38
N ILE A 502 21.92 -29.86 -8.48
CA ILE A 502 22.76 -30.11 -7.29
C ILE A 502 21.95 -30.67 -6.11
N PRO A 503 22.27 -31.86 -5.55
CA PRO A 503 21.51 -32.44 -4.43
C PRO A 503 21.67 -31.63 -3.13
N ILE A 504 20.73 -31.81 -2.20
CA ILE A 504 20.87 -31.30 -0.83
C ILE A 504 21.91 -32.17 -0.11
N PRO A 505 22.91 -31.60 0.59
CA PRO A 505 23.85 -32.36 1.40
C PRO A 505 23.14 -33.23 2.44
N GLU A 506 23.62 -34.46 2.64
CA GLU A 506 22.97 -35.44 3.53
C GLU A 506 22.86 -34.95 4.98
N ASP A 507 23.84 -34.18 5.46
CA ASP A 507 23.81 -33.59 6.80
C ASP A 507 22.68 -32.57 6.95
N LEU A 508 22.53 -31.68 5.96
CA LEU A 508 21.44 -30.70 5.92
C LEU A 508 20.08 -31.38 5.81
N ALA A 509 19.96 -32.38 4.93
CA ALA A 509 18.72 -33.14 4.80
C ALA A 509 18.32 -33.79 6.13
N ARG A 510 19.28 -34.40 6.85
CA ARG A 510 19.04 -35.02 8.16
C ARG A 510 18.57 -34.02 9.22
N GLU A 511 19.18 -32.85 9.30
CA GLU A 511 18.76 -31.80 10.24
C GLU A 511 17.34 -31.28 9.94
N VAL A 512 17.01 -31.06 8.65
CA VAL A 512 15.67 -30.64 8.23
C VAL A 512 14.63 -31.71 8.54
N LEU A 513 14.94 -32.98 8.30
CA LEU A 513 14.04 -34.11 8.60
C LEU A 513 13.78 -34.22 10.11
N ALA A 514 14.82 -34.14 10.94
CA ALA A 514 14.67 -34.18 12.39
C ALA A 514 13.81 -33.02 12.92
N ALA A 515 14.00 -31.81 12.38
CA ALA A 515 13.18 -30.65 12.74
C ALA A 515 11.72 -30.81 12.27
N TYR A 516 11.49 -31.38 11.09
CA TYR A 516 10.16 -31.69 10.59
C TYR A 516 9.44 -32.74 11.45
N GLU A 517 10.10 -33.83 11.81
CA GLU A 517 9.55 -34.87 12.69
C GLU A 517 9.17 -34.31 14.06
N HIS A 518 10.02 -33.46 14.62
CA HIS A 518 9.73 -32.75 15.87
C HIS A 518 8.52 -31.82 15.73
N LEU A 519 8.44 -31.08 14.62
CA LEU A 519 7.36 -30.13 14.33
C LEU A 519 5.98 -30.82 14.25
N ILE A 520 5.89 -31.97 13.58
CA ILE A 520 4.64 -32.73 13.44
C ILE A 520 4.31 -33.57 14.68
N GLY A 521 5.28 -33.81 15.57
CA GLY A 521 5.09 -34.57 16.80
C GLY A 521 4.62 -36.01 16.56
N GLY A 522 5.14 -36.66 15.51
CA GLY A 522 4.77 -38.03 15.11
C GLY A 522 3.43 -38.17 14.38
N ARG A 523 2.76 -37.07 14.03
CA ARG A 523 1.49 -37.10 13.27
C ARG A 523 1.74 -37.02 11.77
N GLU A 524 1.83 -38.16 11.12
CA GLU A 524 2.15 -38.28 9.67
C GLU A 524 1.16 -37.57 8.74
N ASP A 525 -0.10 -37.39 9.16
CA ASP A 525 -1.14 -36.67 8.40
C ASP A 525 -1.05 -35.13 8.53
N THR A 526 0.04 -34.60 9.08
CA THR A 526 0.22 -33.17 9.30
C THR A 526 0.91 -32.50 8.12
N ASP A 527 0.23 -31.52 7.53
CA ASP A 527 0.76 -30.73 6.43
C ASP A 527 1.51 -29.49 6.93
N VAL A 528 2.52 -29.06 6.17
CA VAL A 528 3.27 -27.82 6.41
C VAL A 528 3.21 -26.88 5.20
N ALA A 529 3.37 -25.59 5.46
CA ALA A 529 3.68 -24.57 4.48
C ALA A 529 5.19 -24.37 4.41
N VAL A 530 5.74 -24.26 3.19
CA VAL A 530 7.13 -23.90 2.93
C VAL A 530 7.15 -22.51 2.31
N ARG A 531 7.74 -21.53 3.02
CA ARG A 531 7.72 -20.10 2.67
C ARG A 531 9.14 -19.56 2.66
N SER A 532 9.55 -18.87 1.61
CA SER A 532 10.81 -18.13 1.63
C SER A 532 10.77 -16.99 2.64
N SER A 533 11.94 -16.60 3.14
CA SER A 533 12.15 -15.44 4.01
C SER A 533 13.48 -14.80 3.62
N SER A 534 13.48 -13.89 2.65
CA SER A 534 14.72 -13.27 2.19
C SER A 534 15.16 -12.08 3.06
N GLY A 535 16.43 -11.69 2.94
CA GLY A 535 17.01 -10.51 3.61
C GLY A 535 16.52 -9.17 3.06
N ASP A 536 16.08 -9.16 1.80
CA ASP A 536 15.57 -7.96 1.10
C ASP A 536 14.03 -7.91 1.03
N GLU A 537 13.33 -8.90 1.61
CA GLU A 537 11.87 -8.90 1.73
C GLU A 537 11.40 -8.12 2.95
N ASP A 538 10.19 -7.54 2.88
CA ASP A 538 9.46 -7.00 4.02
C ASP A 538 10.23 -5.96 4.87
N THR A 539 10.90 -5.03 4.18
CA THR A 539 11.48 -3.82 4.79
C THR A 539 10.47 -2.68 4.82
N GLU A 540 10.66 -1.69 5.71
CA GLU A 540 9.79 -0.51 5.81
C GLU A 540 9.72 0.29 4.48
N THR A 541 10.76 0.21 3.65
CA THR A 541 10.88 0.95 2.38
C THR A 541 10.53 0.12 1.15
N VAL A 542 10.60 -1.22 1.21
CA VAL A 542 10.28 -2.13 0.10
C VAL A 542 9.56 -3.37 0.64
N SER A 543 8.24 -3.44 0.43
CA SER A 543 7.44 -4.66 0.68
C SER A 543 7.38 -5.49 -0.60
N ARG A 544 8.24 -6.50 -0.77
CA ARG A 544 8.28 -7.33 -1.98
C ARG A 544 7.18 -8.40 -1.96
N ALA A 545 5.92 -7.95 -1.98
CA ALA A 545 4.76 -8.81 -1.84
C ALA A 545 4.69 -9.86 -2.96
N GLY A 546 4.65 -11.13 -2.55
CA GLY A 546 4.50 -12.26 -3.44
C GLY A 546 5.68 -12.50 -4.39
N GLU A 547 6.91 -12.04 -4.07
CA GLU A 547 8.11 -12.20 -4.93
C GLU A 547 8.56 -13.66 -5.12
N TYR A 548 8.25 -14.51 -4.15
CA TYR A 548 8.70 -15.90 -4.10
C TYR A 548 7.54 -16.90 -3.93
N ASP A 549 7.79 -18.12 -4.39
CA ASP A 549 6.83 -19.22 -4.31
C ASP A 549 6.57 -19.62 -2.85
N THR A 550 5.29 -19.70 -2.47
CA THR A 550 4.83 -20.31 -1.22
C THR A 550 4.17 -21.63 -1.55
N PHE A 551 4.60 -22.71 -0.90
CA PHE A 551 4.07 -24.05 -1.13
C PHE A 551 3.20 -24.45 0.05
N LEU A 552 1.90 -24.62 -0.18
CA LEU A 552 0.93 -25.04 0.83
C LEU A 552 0.67 -26.53 0.76
N HIS A 553 0.29 -27.12 1.90
CA HIS A 553 -0.04 -28.53 2.01
C HIS A 553 1.08 -29.48 1.56
N VAL A 554 2.31 -29.20 1.99
CA VAL A 554 3.47 -30.08 1.79
C VAL A 554 3.47 -31.15 2.87
N ARG A 555 3.62 -32.42 2.47
CA ARG A 555 3.58 -33.58 3.37
C ARG A 555 4.76 -34.52 3.14
N GLY A 556 5.34 -35.01 4.22
CA GLY A 556 6.45 -35.96 4.21
C GLY A 556 7.82 -35.27 4.09
N GLY A 557 8.80 -35.80 4.81
CA GLY A 557 10.12 -35.18 4.92
C GLY A 557 10.85 -35.00 3.59
N GLU A 558 10.77 -35.98 2.69
CA GLU A 558 11.33 -35.87 1.34
C GLU A 558 10.71 -34.72 0.53
N SER A 559 9.38 -34.55 0.65
CA SER A 559 8.66 -33.47 0.00
C SER A 559 9.06 -32.11 0.59
N VAL A 560 9.28 -32.01 1.89
CA VAL A 560 9.79 -30.80 2.54
C VAL A 560 11.17 -30.42 1.96
N CYS A 561 12.10 -31.37 1.85
CA CYS A 561 13.40 -31.15 1.23
C CYS A 561 13.28 -30.70 -0.24
N ARG A 562 12.38 -31.32 -1.02
CA ARG A 562 12.13 -30.91 -2.41
C ARG A 562 11.61 -29.47 -2.49
N HIS A 563 10.62 -29.11 -1.67
CA HIS A 563 10.03 -27.77 -1.67
C HIS A 563 10.98 -26.71 -1.07
N LEU A 564 11.88 -27.10 -0.17
CA LEU A 564 12.98 -26.25 0.29
C LEU A 564 13.87 -25.81 -0.89
N LYS A 565 14.28 -26.75 -1.75
CA LYS A 565 15.02 -26.40 -2.99
C LYS A 565 14.23 -25.49 -3.92
N LEU A 566 12.93 -25.74 -4.09
CA LEU A 566 12.06 -24.90 -4.92
C LEU A 566 11.91 -23.49 -4.34
N ALA A 567 11.79 -23.34 -3.02
CA ALA A 567 11.70 -22.06 -2.35
C ALA A 567 12.97 -21.21 -2.58
N TRP A 568 14.16 -21.81 -2.47
CA TRP A 568 15.42 -21.14 -2.80
C TRP A 568 15.56 -20.82 -4.30
N ALA A 569 15.07 -21.68 -5.19
CA ALA A 569 15.03 -21.37 -6.62
C ALA A 569 14.22 -20.10 -6.93
N GLY A 570 13.27 -19.75 -6.04
CA GLY A 570 12.54 -18.48 -6.07
C GLY A 570 13.44 -17.24 -6.10
N LEU A 571 14.63 -17.31 -5.50
CA LEU A 571 15.61 -16.22 -5.46
C LEU A 571 16.08 -15.79 -6.85
N TRP A 572 15.98 -16.65 -7.87
CA TRP A 572 16.40 -16.37 -9.24
C TRP A 572 15.25 -16.43 -10.26
N THR A 573 14.02 -16.13 -9.85
CA THR A 573 12.91 -15.93 -10.78
C THR A 573 13.15 -14.71 -11.67
N GLU A 574 12.60 -14.68 -12.88
CA GLU A 574 12.72 -13.55 -13.82
C GLU A 574 12.42 -12.19 -13.16
N ARG A 575 11.37 -12.14 -12.34
CA ARG A 575 11.01 -10.93 -11.57
C ARG A 575 12.04 -10.56 -10.52
N ALA A 576 12.58 -11.53 -9.77
CA ALA A 576 13.61 -11.27 -8.78
C ALA A 576 14.89 -10.74 -9.44
N LEU A 577 15.23 -11.24 -10.62
CA LEU A 577 16.34 -10.74 -11.42
C LEU A 577 16.08 -9.31 -11.93
N HIS A 578 14.92 -9.04 -12.51
CA HIS A 578 14.55 -7.70 -12.99
C HIS A 578 14.59 -6.65 -11.87
N THR A 579 14.09 -7.01 -10.70
CA THR A 579 14.07 -6.09 -9.56
C THR A 579 15.48 -5.82 -9.01
N ARG A 580 16.36 -6.83 -9.00
CA ARG A 580 17.78 -6.62 -8.62
C ARG A 580 18.57 -5.88 -9.68
N GLU A 581 18.28 -6.11 -10.97
CA GLU A 581 18.88 -5.36 -12.08
C GLU A 581 18.55 -3.87 -11.98
N ALA A 582 17.28 -3.53 -11.73
CA ALA A 582 16.85 -2.15 -11.50
C ALA A 582 17.51 -1.50 -10.27
N ALA A 583 17.89 -2.31 -9.26
CA ALA A 583 18.63 -1.86 -8.08
C ALA A 583 20.16 -1.81 -8.29
N GLY A 584 20.68 -2.32 -9.41
CA GLY A 584 22.12 -2.43 -9.67
C GLY A 584 22.80 -3.62 -8.98
N ASP A 585 22.03 -4.55 -8.40
CA ASP A 585 22.50 -5.60 -7.50
C ASP A 585 22.28 -7.02 -8.06
N ILE A 586 22.12 -7.18 -9.39
CA ILE A 586 21.84 -8.48 -10.02
C ILE A 586 22.90 -9.56 -9.72
N LEU A 587 24.16 -9.16 -9.55
CA LEU A 587 25.27 -10.05 -9.22
C LEU A 587 25.47 -10.26 -7.71
N GLN A 588 24.77 -9.51 -6.86
CA GLN A 588 24.86 -9.72 -5.42
C GLN A 588 24.18 -11.02 -5.04
N ARG A 589 24.80 -11.77 -4.12
CA ARG A 589 24.23 -13.01 -3.61
C ARG A 589 22.95 -12.69 -2.82
N PRO A 590 21.80 -13.30 -3.16
CA PRO A 590 20.62 -13.21 -2.33
C PRO A 590 20.80 -14.00 -1.03
N GLY A 591 20.39 -13.42 0.11
CA GLY A 591 20.42 -14.08 1.41
C GLY A 591 19.02 -14.33 1.99
N GLY A 592 18.91 -15.31 2.88
CA GLY A 592 17.72 -15.51 3.71
C GLY A 592 17.44 -16.95 4.13
N GLY A 593 16.40 -17.11 4.94
CA GLY A 593 15.93 -18.41 5.40
C GLY A 593 14.73 -18.95 4.62
N VAL A 594 14.34 -20.18 4.92
CA VAL A 594 13.08 -20.79 4.47
C VAL A 594 12.31 -21.30 5.69
N ILE A 595 11.10 -20.77 5.87
CA ILE A 595 10.19 -21.11 6.97
C ILE A 595 9.42 -22.38 6.60
N ILE A 596 9.42 -23.34 7.53
CA ILE A 596 8.55 -24.52 7.51
C ILE A 596 7.58 -24.36 8.68
N GLN A 597 6.29 -24.16 8.37
CA GLN A 597 5.25 -23.81 9.34
C GLN A 597 4.08 -24.79 9.25
N LEU A 598 3.48 -25.15 10.39
CA LEU A 598 2.28 -26.00 10.38
C LEU A 598 1.12 -25.34 9.60
N MET A 599 0.44 -26.12 8.76
CA MET A 599 -0.78 -25.67 8.10
C MET A 599 -1.91 -25.51 9.12
N VAL A 600 -2.64 -24.40 9.02
CA VAL A 600 -3.87 -24.16 9.78
C VAL A 600 -5.06 -24.64 8.96
N PRO A 601 -5.91 -25.57 9.46
CA PRO A 601 -7.14 -25.98 8.79
C PRO A 601 -8.21 -24.89 8.93
N ALA A 602 -8.01 -23.79 8.19
CA ALA A 602 -8.78 -22.57 8.34
C ALA A 602 -10.22 -22.70 7.83
N ARG A 603 -11.22 -22.36 8.66
CA ARG A 603 -12.60 -22.15 8.20
C ARG A 603 -12.78 -20.79 7.53
N ALA A 604 -12.01 -19.82 7.99
CA ALA A 604 -11.95 -18.46 7.49
C ALA A 604 -10.51 -17.96 7.65
N SER A 605 -10.13 -17.04 6.79
CA SER A 605 -8.81 -16.45 6.79
C SER A 605 -8.88 -15.07 6.17
N GLY A 606 -7.84 -14.28 6.34
CA GLY A 606 -7.86 -12.94 5.82
C GLY A 606 -6.58 -12.16 6.02
N VAL A 607 -6.70 -10.90 5.64
CA VAL A 607 -5.67 -9.88 5.77
C VAL A 607 -6.26 -8.72 6.57
N MET A 608 -5.47 -8.16 7.48
CA MET A 608 -5.84 -7.00 8.29
C MET A 608 -4.72 -5.98 8.28
N GLN A 609 -5.07 -4.75 7.89
CA GLN A 609 -4.20 -3.61 8.03
C GLN A 609 -4.62 -2.81 9.25
N THR A 610 -3.67 -2.49 10.14
CA THR A 610 -3.93 -1.62 11.31
C THR A 610 -4.12 -0.15 10.92
N VAL A 611 -4.13 0.18 9.64
CA VAL A 611 -4.49 1.48 9.07
C VAL A 611 -5.44 1.23 7.90
N ASN A 612 -6.42 2.11 7.68
CA ASN A 612 -7.15 2.13 6.43
C ASN A 612 -6.30 2.84 5.38
N ALA A 613 -5.36 2.09 4.79
CA ALA A 613 -4.39 2.63 3.83
C ALA A 613 -5.03 3.31 2.61
N PRO A 614 -6.10 2.77 1.99
CA PRO A 614 -6.78 3.44 0.88
C PRO A 614 -7.40 4.78 1.26
N ALA A 615 -8.00 4.89 2.45
CA ALA A 615 -8.55 6.16 2.94
C ALA A 615 -7.47 7.07 3.56
N HIS A 616 -6.23 6.58 3.67
CA HIS A 616 -5.14 7.20 4.41
C HIS A 616 -5.53 7.57 5.86
N ASP A 617 -6.29 6.69 6.53
CA ASP A 617 -6.84 6.92 7.87
C ASP A 617 -6.20 6.00 8.92
N HIS A 618 -5.29 6.57 9.70
CA HIS A 618 -4.55 5.92 10.79
C HIS A 618 -5.43 5.52 11.99
N ARG A 619 -6.67 6.00 12.05
CA ARG A 619 -7.61 5.69 13.14
C ARG A 619 -8.60 4.59 12.78
N GLU A 620 -8.48 4.00 11.60
CA GLU A 620 -9.28 2.86 11.18
C GLU A 620 -8.40 1.63 10.95
N VAL A 621 -8.92 0.46 11.30
CA VAL A 621 -8.39 -0.85 10.93
C VAL A 621 -9.26 -1.39 9.80
N LEU A 622 -8.63 -1.94 8.77
CA LEU A 622 -9.33 -2.55 7.63
C LEU A 622 -9.05 -4.05 7.62
N VAL A 623 -10.09 -4.87 7.50
CA VAL A 623 -9.99 -6.33 7.43
C VAL A 623 -10.71 -6.83 6.18
N ASN A 624 -10.07 -7.72 5.44
CA ASN A 624 -10.70 -8.54 4.42
C ASN A 624 -10.68 -10.00 4.84
N ALA A 625 -11.85 -10.63 4.94
CA ALA A 625 -12.00 -12.00 5.41
C ALA A 625 -12.79 -12.87 4.43
N GLY A 626 -12.22 -14.01 4.04
CA GLY A 626 -12.84 -15.00 3.16
C GLY A 626 -13.02 -16.34 3.84
N LEU A 627 -13.73 -17.25 3.17
CA LEU A 627 -13.89 -18.64 3.63
C LEU A 627 -12.73 -19.51 3.10
N GLY A 628 -12.31 -20.49 3.90
CA GLY A 628 -11.22 -21.40 3.56
C GLY A 628 -9.83 -20.79 3.76
N LEU A 629 -8.87 -21.25 2.95
CA LEU A 629 -7.46 -20.92 3.06
C LEU A 629 -7.12 -19.49 2.60
N GLY A 630 -6.13 -18.88 3.28
CA GLY A 630 -5.75 -17.48 3.06
C GLY A 630 -5.29 -17.18 1.64
N GLU A 631 -4.70 -18.17 0.95
CA GLU A 631 -4.25 -18.04 -0.45
C GLU A 631 -5.33 -17.42 -1.34
N GLY A 632 -6.58 -17.84 -1.22
CA GLY A 632 -7.69 -17.29 -2.00
C GLY A 632 -7.98 -15.82 -1.73
N VAL A 633 -7.81 -15.38 -0.48
CA VAL A 633 -8.02 -13.99 -0.06
C VAL A 633 -6.89 -13.10 -0.55
N VAL A 634 -5.64 -13.50 -0.28
CA VAL A 634 -4.48 -12.67 -0.63
C VAL A 634 -4.34 -12.57 -2.16
N SER A 635 -4.58 -13.66 -2.90
CA SER A 635 -4.57 -13.65 -4.38
C SER A 635 -5.76 -12.94 -5.03
N GLY A 636 -6.83 -12.69 -4.26
CA GLY A 636 -8.08 -12.15 -4.80
C GLY A 636 -8.93 -13.15 -5.60
N LEU A 637 -8.64 -14.45 -5.51
CA LEU A 637 -9.39 -15.52 -6.20
C LEU A 637 -10.79 -15.76 -5.63
N VAL A 638 -11.05 -15.33 -4.39
CA VAL A 638 -12.35 -15.50 -3.72
C VAL A 638 -12.88 -14.17 -3.24
N ALA A 639 -14.21 -14.03 -3.21
CA ALA A 639 -14.85 -12.88 -2.60
C ALA A 639 -14.59 -12.87 -1.09
N THR A 640 -14.47 -11.68 -0.51
CA THR A 640 -14.18 -11.47 0.91
C THR A 640 -15.15 -10.48 1.50
N ASP A 641 -15.48 -10.63 2.78
CA ASP A 641 -16.12 -9.57 3.55
C ASP A 641 -15.13 -8.42 3.76
N MET A 642 -15.67 -7.22 3.90
CA MET A 642 -14.90 -6.03 4.23
C MET A 642 -15.36 -5.48 5.57
N ILE A 643 -14.41 -5.25 6.47
CA ILE A 643 -14.70 -4.83 7.84
C ILE A 643 -13.83 -3.62 8.15
N THR A 644 -14.46 -2.49 8.44
CA THR A 644 -13.77 -1.27 8.87
C THR A 644 -14.06 -1.04 10.34
N ILE A 645 -13.02 -0.81 11.14
CA ILE A 645 -13.12 -0.73 12.60
C ILE A 645 -12.45 0.56 13.04
N VAL A 646 -13.18 1.42 13.74
CA VAL A 646 -12.60 2.65 14.28
C VAL A 646 -11.84 2.31 15.55
N LYS A 647 -10.55 2.66 15.60
CA LYS A 647 -9.71 2.47 16.78
C LYS A 647 -10.28 3.25 17.96
N ASN A 648 -10.31 2.61 19.12
CA ASN A 648 -10.64 3.28 20.36
C ASN A 648 -9.43 4.09 20.83
N THR A 649 -9.67 5.33 21.25
CA THR A 649 -8.65 6.17 21.88
C THR A 649 -8.36 5.70 23.31
N ASN A 650 -9.28 4.96 23.93
CA ASN A 650 -9.09 4.30 25.21
C ASN A 650 -8.68 2.83 25.00
N PRO A 651 -7.44 2.44 25.34
CA PRO A 651 -6.98 1.05 25.24
C PRO A 651 -7.74 0.06 26.13
N GLU A 652 -8.43 0.54 27.18
CA GLU A 652 -9.23 -0.29 28.10
C GLU A 652 -10.66 -0.55 27.58
N ASP A 653 -11.10 0.19 26.56
CA ASP A 653 -12.40 0.00 25.93
C ASP A 653 -12.31 -1.08 24.84
N LEU A 654 -12.89 -2.25 25.13
CA LEU A 654 -12.93 -3.39 24.22
C LEU A 654 -14.12 -3.35 23.25
N SER A 655 -14.97 -2.32 23.30
CA SER A 655 -16.10 -2.20 22.38
C SER A 655 -15.62 -1.86 20.97
N LEU A 656 -16.01 -2.66 19.97
CA LEU A 656 -15.62 -2.39 18.59
C LEU A 656 -16.69 -1.55 17.89
N ARG A 657 -16.28 -0.40 17.31
CA ARG A 657 -17.10 0.37 16.39
C ARG A 657 -16.86 -0.13 14.96
N ILE A 658 -17.74 -1.02 14.49
CA ILE A 658 -17.55 -1.79 13.25
C ILE A 658 -18.52 -1.33 12.16
N ASN A 659 -18.01 -1.25 10.93
CA ASN A 659 -18.80 -1.34 9.71
C ASN A 659 -18.46 -2.68 9.03
N TYR A 660 -19.41 -3.61 8.99
CA TYR A 660 -19.21 -4.96 8.42
C TYR A 660 -20.03 -5.10 7.13
N ILE A 661 -19.34 -5.22 6.01
CA ILE A 661 -19.94 -5.45 4.69
C ILE A 661 -19.72 -6.92 4.33
N THR A 662 -20.81 -7.68 4.26
CA THR A 662 -20.77 -9.10 3.87
C THR A 662 -20.96 -9.23 2.38
N ASN A 663 -20.03 -9.93 1.71
CA ASN A 663 -20.12 -10.21 0.28
C ASN A 663 -20.58 -11.65 0.00
N ASP A 664 -21.03 -11.90 -1.22
CA ASP A 664 -21.47 -13.23 -1.68
C ASP A 664 -20.26 -14.14 -1.95
N LYS A 665 -19.86 -14.91 -0.94
CA LYS A 665 -18.67 -15.77 -0.95
C LYS A 665 -18.93 -17.08 -1.70
N THR A 666 -19.18 -16.99 -3.02
CA THR A 666 -19.60 -18.11 -3.88
C THR A 666 -18.59 -19.26 -3.95
N THR A 667 -17.32 -18.98 -3.72
CA THR A 667 -16.21 -19.93 -3.77
C THR A 667 -15.29 -19.80 -2.55
N GLN A 668 -14.50 -20.84 -2.29
CA GLN A 668 -13.47 -20.88 -1.26
C GLN A 668 -12.29 -21.75 -1.72
N VAL A 669 -11.10 -21.49 -1.19
CA VAL A 669 -9.90 -22.30 -1.45
C VAL A 669 -9.72 -23.33 -0.34
N VAL A 670 -9.52 -24.59 -0.71
CA VAL A 670 -9.35 -25.72 0.23
C VAL A 670 -8.22 -26.64 -0.23
N LEU A 671 -7.75 -27.50 0.68
CA LEU A 671 -6.84 -28.61 0.36
C LEU A 671 -7.40 -29.47 -0.79
N ASP A 672 -6.56 -29.76 -1.78
CA ASP A 672 -6.88 -30.75 -2.80
C ASP A 672 -6.64 -32.18 -2.29
N LYS A 673 -7.63 -32.69 -1.53
CA LYS A 673 -7.62 -34.07 -1.02
C LYS A 673 -7.52 -35.13 -2.12
N ARG A 674 -7.87 -34.82 -3.39
CA ARG A 674 -7.78 -35.80 -4.49
C ARG A 674 -6.36 -36.01 -4.96
N ARG A 675 -5.55 -34.93 -4.97
CA ARG A 675 -4.13 -34.98 -5.32
C ARG A 675 -3.23 -35.30 -4.13
N GLY A 676 -3.77 -35.26 -2.91
CA GLY A 676 -3.01 -35.49 -1.67
C GLY A 676 -2.06 -34.35 -1.32
N GLY A 677 -2.23 -33.17 -1.94
CA GLY A 677 -1.39 -31.99 -1.74
C GLY A 677 -1.84 -30.81 -2.62
N GLY A 678 -1.38 -29.61 -2.30
CA GLY A 678 -1.78 -28.37 -2.97
C GLY A 678 -3.22 -27.92 -2.66
N THR A 679 -3.70 -26.91 -3.39
CA THR A 679 -5.01 -26.28 -3.15
C THR A 679 -5.90 -26.32 -4.39
N ARG A 680 -7.22 -26.18 -4.18
CA ARG A 680 -8.21 -26.02 -5.24
C ARG A 680 -9.35 -25.11 -4.82
N VAL A 681 -9.92 -24.40 -5.79
CA VAL A 681 -11.13 -23.58 -5.62
C VAL A 681 -12.36 -24.48 -5.66
N VAL A 682 -13.27 -24.30 -4.71
CA VAL A 682 -14.53 -25.06 -4.62
C VAL A 682 -15.71 -24.13 -4.41
N PRO A 683 -16.93 -24.50 -4.86
CA PRO A 683 -18.13 -23.79 -4.50
C PRO A 683 -18.36 -23.82 -2.98
N THR A 684 -18.77 -22.68 -2.43
CA THR A 684 -19.18 -22.57 -1.03
C THR A 684 -20.60 -23.10 -0.85
N LEU A 685 -20.88 -23.72 0.31
CA LEU A 685 -22.22 -24.17 0.65
C LEU A 685 -23.18 -22.97 0.71
N TYR A 686 -24.39 -23.14 0.15
CA TYR A 686 -25.36 -22.05 0.01
C TYR A 686 -25.61 -21.26 1.31
N HIS A 687 -25.71 -21.94 2.45
CA HIS A 687 -25.98 -21.32 3.75
C HIS A 687 -24.77 -20.60 4.38
N GLN A 688 -23.56 -20.75 3.83
CA GLN A 688 -22.34 -20.07 4.28
C GLN A 688 -22.04 -18.79 3.49
N ARG A 689 -22.47 -18.70 2.22
CA ARG A 689 -22.11 -17.63 1.28
C ARG A 689 -22.35 -16.22 1.82
N MET A 690 -23.54 -16.00 2.37
CA MET A 690 -24.00 -14.69 2.88
C MET A 690 -23.86 -14.56 4.41
N ARG A 691 -23.10 -15.44 5.06
CA ARG A 691 -22.76 -15.29 6.50
C ARG A 691 -21.47 -14.50 6.65
N PRO A 692 -21.31 -13.73 7.73
CA PRO A 692 -20.03 -13.18 8.13
C PRO A 692 -18.96 -14.27 8.18
N ALA A 693 -17.81 -14.05 7.55
CA ALA A 693 -16.64 -14.92 7.64
C ALA A 693 -16.07 -14.96 9.07
N LEU A 694 -16.14 -13.84 9.80
CA LEU A 694 -15.66 -13.71 11.17
C LEU A 694 -16.80 -13.44 12.14
N GLU A 695 -16.72 -14.06 13.32
CA GLU A 695 -17.58 -13.75 14.45
C GLU A 695 -17.03 -12.56 15.26
N TYR A 696 -17.88 -11.91 16.06
CA TYR A 696 -17.48 -10.72 16.82
C TYR A 696 -16.33 -11.00 17.79
N LEU A 697 -16.32 -12.15 18.47
CA LEU A 697 -15.28 -12.52 19.42
C LEU A 697 -13.92 -12.70 18.74
N GLU A 698 -13.92 -13.31 17.56
CA GLU A 698 -12.71 -13.51 16.75
C GLU A 698 -12.16 -12.18 16.25
N LEU A 699 -13.05 -11.29 15.82
CA LEU A 699 -12.69 -9.94 15.40
C LEU A 699 -12.10 -9.12 16.56
N ALA A 700 -12.71 -9.19 17.75
CA ALA A 700 -12.21 -8.53 18.95
C ALA A 700 -10.83 -9.04 19.37
N GLU A 701 -10.63 -10.37 19.36
CA GLU A 701 -9.34 -10.98 19.65
C GLU A 701 -8.28 -10.56 18.62
N LEU A 702 -8.62 -10.60 17.34
CA LEU A 702 -7.74 -10.21 16.24
C LEU A 702 -7.31 -8.73 16.35
N VAL A 703 -8.26 -7.81 16.53
CA VAL A 703 -8.00 -6.38 16.65
C VAL A 703 -7.17 -6.07 17.90
N SER A 704 -7.50 -6.69 19.04
CA SER A 704 -6.74 -6.49 20.28
C SER A 704 -5.26 -6.88 20.11
N LYS A 705 -5.00 -8.05 19.50
CA LYS A 705 -3.63 -8.49 19.17
C LYS A 705 -2.96 -7.54 18.19
N ALA A 706 -3.67 -7.08 17.15
CA ALA A 706 -3.15 -6.17 16.14
C ALA A 706 -2.67 -4.84 16.73
N LEU A 707 -3.50 -4.20 17.56
CA LEU A 707 -3.19 -2.90 18.15
C LEU A 707 -2.05 -2.99 19.15
N ARG A 708 -1.92 -4.14 19.86
CA ARG A 708 -0.76 -4.42 20.71
C ARG A 708 0.52 -4.54 19.88
N LEU A 709 0.45 -5.21 18.72
CA LEU A 709 1.58 -5.32 17.80
C LEU A 709 1.95 -3.96 17.18
N GLU A 710 0.98 -3.22 16.65
CA GLU A 710 1.19 -1.87 16.09
C GLU A 710 1.87 -0.95 17.11
N ARG A 711 1.44 -0.98 18.38
CA ARG A 711 2.08 -0.20 19.45
C ARG A 711 3.53 -0.63 19.72
N ALA A 712 3.81 -1.93 19.68
CA ALA A 712 5.16 -2.45 19.91
C ALA A 712 6.09 -2.09 18.74
N TYR A 713 5.65 -2.32 17.50
CA TYR A 713 6.41 -2.02 16.29
C TYR A 713 6.59 -0.51 16.09
N GLY A 714 5.61 0.30 16.48
CA GLY A 714 5.64 1.76 16.36
C GLY A 714 5.09 2.29 15.04
N TYR A 715 4.61 1.42 14.15
CA TYR A 715 4.05 1.75 12.85
C TYR A 715 2.92 0.76 12.46
N PRO A 716 2.05 1.14 11.49
CA PRO A 716 0.97 0.28 11.04
C PRO A 716 1.45 -1.02 10.38
N LEU A 717 0.70 -2.09 10.63
CA LEU A 717 1.03 -3.45 10.21
C LEU A 717 -0.02 -4.02 9.28
N ASP A 718 0.45 -4.80 8.31
CA ASP A 718 -0.32 -5.72 7.50
C ASP A 718 -0.16 -7.14 8.05
N LEU A 719 -1.26 -7.74 8.51
CA LEU A 719 -1.30 -9.03 9.19
C LEU A 719 -2.10 -10.05 8.38
N GLU A 720 -1.49 -11.21 8.10
CA GLU A 720 -2.21 -12.38 7.58
C GLU A 720 -2.68 -13.23 8.76
N PHE A 721 -3.92 -13.69 8.74
CA PHE A 721 -4.50 -14.52 9.80
C PHE A 721 -5.36 -15.67 9.27
N ALA A 722 -5.56 -16.67 10.12
CA ALA A 722 -6.46 -17.79 9.89
C ALA A 722 -7.26 -18.12 11.15
N VAL A 723 -8.46 -18.66 10.97
CA VAL A 723 -9.36 -19.06 12.04
C VAL A 723 -9.59 -20.57 11.98
N GLU A 724 -9.18 -21.27 13.04
CA GLU A 724 -9.42 -22.70 13.25
C GLU A 724 -10.45 -22.89 14.36
N GLY A 725 -11.66 -23.34 14.02
CA GLY A 725 -12.76 -23.33 14.97
C GLY A 725 -13.07 -21.89 15.41
N VAL A 726 -12.68 -21.55 16.64
CA VAL A 726 -12.76 -20.19 17.23
C VAL A 726 -11.38 -19.56 17.47
N LYS A 727 -10.30 -20.30 17.23
CA LYS A 727 -8.94 -19.84 17.53
C LYS A 727 -8.40 -19.01 16.38
N VAL A 728 -7.93 -17.80 16.69
CA VAL A 728 -7.28 -16.89 15.74
C VAL A 728 -5.78 -17.12 15.75
N TRP A 729 -5.25 -17.51 14.59
CA TRP A 729 -3.83 -17.69 14.30
C TRP A 729 -3.29 -16.52 13.46
N LEU A 730 -2.16 -15.96 13.85
CA LEU A 730 -1.40 -15.02 13.03
C LEU A 730 -0.38 -15.79 12.19
N LEU A 731 -0.40 -15.56 10.88
CA LEU A 731 0.43 -16.25 9.90
C LEU A 731 1.61 -15.40 9.43
N GLN A 732 1.45 -14.08 9.44
CA GLN A 732 2.50 -13.14 9.03
C GLN A 732 2.21 -11.73 9.55
N ALA A 733 3.26 -10.93 9.71
CA ALA A 733 3.20 -9.48 9.89
C ALA A 733 4.21 -8.78 8.96
N ARG A 734 3.80 -7.65 8.37
CA ARG A 734 4.64 -6.79 7.51
C ARG A 734 4.38 -5.31 7.82
N PRO A 735 5.38 -4.43 7.64
CA PRO A 735 5.14 -2.99 7.65
C PRO A 735 4.28 -2.58 6.45
N ILE A 736 3.47 -1.54 6.63
CA ILE A 736 2.74 -0.88 5.53
C ILE A 736 3.54 0.35 5.08
N GLY A 737 3.75 0.49 3.76
CA GLY A 737 4.58 1.56 3.19
C GLY A 737 4.10 2.99 3.49
N ILE A 738 2.88 3.16 3.98
CA ILE A 738 2.32 4.47 4.37
C ILE A 738 3.18 5.15 5.44
N HIS A 739 3.74 4.38 6.38
CA HIS A 739 4.59 4.94 7.44
C HIS A 739 5.88 5.54 6.88
N ALA A 740 6.58 4.78 6.03
CA ALA A 740 7.81 5.24 5.41
C ALA A 740 7.58 6.42 4.46
N SER A 741 6.42 6.46 3.78
CA SER A 741 6.00 7.59 2.97
C SER A 741 5.78 8.84 3.83
N ASP A 742 4.98 8.76 4.89
CA ASP A 742 4.70 9.87 5.81
C ASP A 742 5.99 10.38 6.48
N LEU A 743 6.89 9.46 6.85
CA LEU A 743 8.18 9.80 7.43
C LEU A 743 9.07 10.55 6.42
N ARG A 744 9.21 10.03 5.19
CA ARG A 744 10.01 10.67 4.14
C ARG A 744 9.49 12.06 3.81
N ASP A 745 8.17 12.20 3.66
CA ASP A 745 7.56 13.48 3.32
C ASP A 745 7.74 14.52 4.44
N THR A 746 7.60 14.07 5.70
CA THR A 746 7.92 14.91 6.86
C THR A 746 9.38 15.35 6.87
N LEU A 747 10.33 14.46 6.58
CA LEU A 747 11.76 14.80 6.66
C LEU A 747 12.24 15.66 5.48
N SER A 748 11.77 15.38 4.27
CA SER A 748 12.29 15.99 3.03
C SER A 748 11.55 17.26 2.62
N HIS A 749 10.25 17.36 2.88
CA HIS A 749 9.43 18.47 2.39
C HIS A 749 8.75 19.26 3.51
N HIS A 750 8.42 18.60 4.62
CA HIS A 750 7.54 19.13 5.65
C HIS A 750 8.07 18.92 7.08
N PRO A 751 9.28 19.42 7.42
CA PRO A 751 9.86 19.22 8.75
C PRO A 751 8.99 19.80 9.86
N LEU A 752 9.07 19.22 11.06
CA LEU A 752 8.43 19.81 12.24
C LEU A 752 9.06 21.17 12.57
N PRO A 753 8.28 22.12 13.12
CA PRO A 753 8.80 23.42 13.52
C PRO A 753 9.94 23.28 14.55
N GLY A 754 10.89 24.22 14.51
CA GLY A 754 12.06 24.26 15.39
C GLY A 754 11.73 24.74 16.81
N ASP A 755 12.68 24.55 17.73
CA ASP A 755 12.57 25.12 19.09
C ASP A 755 12.75 26.66 19.00
N GLY A 756 11.64 27.42 19.07
CA GLY A 756 11.66 28.89 19.06
C GLY A 756 10.74 29.56 18.03
N GLU A 757 10.28 28.84 17.00
CA GLU A 757 9.36 29.38 15.97
C GLU A 757 7.96 29.68 16.50
N GLY A 758 7.65 29.25 17.73
CA GLY A 758 6.41 29.57 18.44
C GLY A 758 6.42 30.89 19.23
N SER A 759 7.55 31.62 19.27
CA SER A 759 7.69 32.81 20.13
C SER A 759 8.33 34.04 19.46
N SER A 760 8.60 34.02 18.16
CA SER A 760 9.04 35.22 17.44
C SER A 760 8.22 35.42 16.17
N GLU A 761 7.43 36.49 16.17
CA GLU A 761 7.15 37.22 14.93
C GLU A 761 8.49 37.56 14.25
N SER A 762 8.74 37.00 13.07
CA SER A 762 9.65 37.60 12.11
C SER A 762 9.32 37.13 10.70
N ASN A 763 8.95 38.11 9.88
CA ASN A 763 8.93 38.05 8.41
C ASN A 763 10.06 37.19 7.85
N HIS A 764 9.71 36.14 7.11
CA HIS A 764 10.45 35.70 5.93
C HIS A 764 9.47 35.15 4.90
N ALA A 765 8.70 36.07 4.31
CA ALA A 765 8.44 36.03 2.88
C ALA A 765 9.59 36.81 2.23
N GLU A 766 10.10 36.33 1.10
CA GLU A 766 11.32 36.78 0.39
C GLU A 766 12.64 36.28 0.99
N GLU A 767 13.06 35.08 0.55
CA GLU A 767 14.42 34.79 0.04
C GLU A 767 14.56 33.28 -0.24
N ALA A 768 14.18 32.89 -1.46
CA ALA A 768 14.73 31.74 -2.16
C ALA A 768 14.43 31.97 -3.65
N GLN A 769 15.26 32.84 -4.23
CA GLN A 769 15.44 33.00 -5.66
C GLN A 769 16.30 31.86 -6.18
#